data_AF-A0A7J8MH42-F1
#
_entry.id   AF-A0A7J8MH42-F1
#
_cell.length_a   1.000
_cell.length_b   1.000
_cell.length_c   1.000
_cell.angle_alpha   90.00
_cell.angle_beta   90.00
_cell.angle_gamma   90.00
#
_symmetry.space_group_name_H-M   'P 1'
#
loop_
_entity.id
_entity.type
_entity.pdbx_description
1 polymer ?
#
loop_
_entity_poly.entity_id
_entity_poly.type
_entity_poly.pdbx_seq_one_letter_code
_entity_poly.pdbx_strand_id
1 'polypeptide(L)'
;MPMNEAAIALAETGKIGALNLLFKRHPYSLVHFILDILAAIPETIPVQTYAQLLPGKSPPASTAMREEDWVECDKMVSFINKLPENHDIGSQIRTEPVVKRLLGSFWPSTDDLAVWYKNRARDIDSYSGLLDNCLCLIDFACQKGVYGLKQFHEDISYLHQLVYADNDGEISTSMSLVAWEQLSDYEKFRTMLQRCKEENVVESLRNKAIPFMHKRSHSVTLATQQHTADGHSEAYHTKGESFLVRWLKEISLANKLDLCLMVIEEGCRELQSCGFFKNEVEVVDCALQCVYLFTVTDRWSTMSAILSKLPHKQDSEKCIGILDQRCKVAEGHIEAGRLLAFYQVPKPMNFFLEAHSDEKGVKQIIRLILSKFIRRQPGRSDNEWANMWRDMLCLQEKAFPFLDLEYLLTEFCRGLLKAGKFSLARSYLRGTSSASLATEKAENLVIQAAREYFFSASSLSCSEIWKAKECLNLFPSSRNVKAEADIIDALTVKLPYLGVTLLPVQFRQIKDPMEIIKMAVTSQAGAYLHVDELIEVAKLLGLSSLDEISAVEEVIAREAAVSGDLQLAFDLCLLLAKKGHGLVWDLCAALARGPLENMDISSRKQLLGFALSHCDEESISELLLAWKDLDMQGQCETLMTLTGTNAPNFSIQGSSVISLPGYSIQDIVDLKNSSELADGFNGADQENHFNSIKNTLSLVAKNLPVENGTNWDLILQENGKILSFAAIQLPWLLELTRKEDYSKKFTSGLIPGKQYVSVRTQTVITILSWLARNGFAPRDDLIASLAKSILEPPATEEEDVIGCSFLLNLVDAFSGVQVIEEQLRTRENYLETCSIMNVGMTYSILHNTGVDCEGPTQRRELLLGKFREKNKPLNADDINRIDAVQSSFWREWKLKLEEKKRVTEHSRFLEQIIPGVETARFLSGDASYIESVIFSLIESLTLEKKYIL
;
A
#
# COMPACT_ATOMS: atom_id res chain seq x y z
N MET A 1 -11.23 52.11 99.04
CA MET A 1 -11.41 51.28 97.84
C MET A 1 -12.84 51.49 97.36
N PRO A 2 -13.03 52.00 96.13
CA PRO A 2 -14.32 52.03 95.45
C PRO A 2 -15.05 50.68 95.52
N MET A 3 -16.38 50.72 95.64
CA MET A 3 -17.20 49.50 95.86
C MET A 3 -17.09 48.50 94.70
N ASN A 4 -16.96 49.01 93.47
CA ASN A 4 -16.73 48.20 92.26
C ASN A 4 -15.37 47.49 92.31
N GLU A 5 -14.29 48.17 92.69
CA GLU A 5 -12.97 47.54 92.83
C GLU A 5 -12.98 46.44 93.91
N ALA A 6 -13.65 46.69 95.04
CA ALA A 6 -13.79 45.69 96.10
C ALA A 6 -14.60 44.46 95.63
N ALA A 7 -15.63 44.68 94.82
CA ALA A 7 -16.40 43.59 94.20
C ALA A 7 -15.55 42.79 93.20
N ILE A 8 -14.73 43.45 92.38
CA ILE A 8 -13.78 42.79 91.45
C ILE A 8 -12.77 41.95 92.24
N ALA A 9 -12.12 42.49 93.26
CA ALA A 9 -11.14 41.74 94.07
C ALA A 9 -11.77 40.50 94.77
N LEU A 10 -13.04 40.59 95.18
CA LEU A 10 -13.77 39.44 95.72
C LEU A 10 -14.14 38.41 94.65
N ALA A 11 -14.44 38.87 93.43
CA ALA A 11 -14.67 38.01 92.28
C ALA A 11 -13.39 37.26 91.87
N GLU A 12 -12.26 37.96 91.73
CA GLU A 12 -10.94 37.41 91.40
C GLU A 12 -10.47 36.34 92.41
N THR A 13 -10.82 36.51 93.69
CA THR A 13 -10.48 35.54 94.74
C THR A 13 -11.50 34.40 94.88
N GLY A 14 -12.53 34.35 94.02
CA GLY A 14 -13.54 33.29 94.00
C GLY A 14 -14.50 33.29 95.21
N LYS A 15 -14.59 34.39 95.96
CA LYS A 15 -15.41 34.49 97.18
C LYS A 15 -16.88 34.80 96.85
N ILE A 16 -17.55 33.88 96.16
CA ILE A 16 -18.92 34.05 95.63
C ILE A 16 -19.95 34.45 96.71
N GLY A 17 -19.84 33.88 97.92
CA GLY A 17 -20.76 34.21 99.02
C GLY A 17 -20.67 35.67 99.46
N ALA A 18 -19.45 36.22 99.53
CA ALA A 18 -19.22 37.63 99.86
C ALA A 18 -19.70 38.55 98.73
N LEU A 19 -19.46 38.15 97.48
CA LEU A 19 -19.92 38.87 96.29
C LEU A 19 -21.45 38.94 96.21
N ASN A 20 -22.15 37.85 96.51
CA ASN A 20 -23.62 37.83 96.59
C ASN A 20 -24.15 38.80 97.64
N LEU A 21 -23.49 38.88 98.81
CA LEU A 21 -23.86 39.81 99.86
C LEU A 21 -23.66 41.27 99.40
N LEU A 22 -22.59 41.56 98.67
CA LEU A 22 -22.38 42.89 98.07
C LEU A 22 -23.45 43.24 97.05
N PHE A 23 -23.79 42.36 96.10
CA PHE A 23 -24.85 42.63 95.13
C PHE A 23 -26.22 42.85 95.79
N LYS A 24 -26.52 42.12 96.89
CA LYS A 24 -27.75 42.32 97.66
C LYS A 24 -27.77 43.65 98.42
N ARG A 25 -26.63 44.10 98.96
CA ARG A 25 -26.54 45.34 99.74
C ARG A 25 -26.33 46.58 98.89
N HIS A 26 -25.69 46.45 97.73
CA HIS A 26 -25.26 47.54 96.87
C HIS A 26 -25.68 47.36 95.39
N PRO A 27 -26.98 47.14 95.09
CA PRO A 27 -27.43 46.82 93.74
C PRO A 27 -27.23 47.96 92.74
N TYR A 28 -27.51 49.22 93.09
CA TYR A 28 -27.47 50.34 92.14
C TYR A 28 -26.05 50.86 91.94
N SER A 29 -25.20 50.78 92.97
CA SER A 29 -23.77 51.14 92.81
C SER A 29 -23.00 50.15 91.95
N LEU A 30 -23.41 48.88 91.92
CA LEU A 30 -22.69 47.82 91.21
C LEU A 30 -23.31 47.46 89.85
N VAL A 31 -24.56 47.83 89.56
CA VAL A 31 -25.29 47.37 88.35
C VAL A 31 -24.60 47.74 87.03
N HIS A 32 -23.97 48.91 86.96
CA HIS A 32 -23.24 49.34 85.75
C HIS A 32 -21.96 48.53 85.50
N PHE A 33 -21.40 47.93 86.56
CA PHE A 33 -20.16 47.14 86.52
C PHE A 33 -20.44 45.63 86.64
N ILE A 34 -21.72 45.21 86.64
CA ILE A 34 -22.09 43.82 86.96
C ILE A 34 -21.42 42.81 86.01
N LEU A 35 -21.32 43.14 84.73
CA LEU A 35 -20.71 42.27 83.71
C LEU A 35 -19.18 42.18 83.89
N ASP A 36 -18.53 43.30 84.22
CA ASP A 36 -17.09 43.35 84.46
C ASP A 36 -16.72 42.59 85.74
N ILE A 37 -17.50 42.78 86.81
CA ILE A 37 -17.32 42.09 88.09
C ILE A 37 -17.49 40.57 87.91
N LEU A 38 -18.50 40.13 87.15
CA LEU A 38 -18.72 38.71 86.89
C LEU A 38 -17.68 38.10 85.93
N ALA A 39 -17.13 38.90 85.02
CA ALA A 39 -16.03 38.48 84.14
C ALA A 39 -14.72 38.25 84.92
N ALA A 40 -14.52 38.94 86.05
CA ALA A 40 -13.35 38.78 86.92
C ALA A 40 -13.38 37.50 87.78
N ILE A 41 -14.48 36.74 87.80
CA ILE A 41 -14.52 35.42 88.46
C ILE A 41 -13.55 34.48 87.74
N PRO A 42 -12.66 33.74 88.41
CA PRO A 42 -11.78 32.79 87.73
C PRO A 42 -12.53 31.73 86.91
N GLU A 43 -12.03 31.42 85.72
CA GLU A 43 -12.65 30.51 84.75
C GLU A 43 -12.78 29.06 85.26
N THR A 44 -11.95 28.69 86.23
CA THR A 44 -11.91 27.37 86.86
C THR A 44 -13.03 27.14 87.87
N ILE A 45 -13.76 28.19 88.28
CA ILE A 45 -14.82 28.08 89.28
C ILE A 45 -16.09 27.49 88.63
N PRO A 46 -16.70 26.43 89.20
CA PRO A 46 -17.92 25.85 88.66
C PRO A 46 -19.08 26.85 88.63
N VAL A 47 -19.70 27.02 87.46
CA VAL A 47 -20.73 28.05 87.22
C VAL A 47 -21.92 27.92 88.16
N GLN A 48 -22.28 26.69 88.55
CA GLN A 48 -23.38 26.40 89.47
C GLN A 48 -23.22 27.11 90.81
N THR A 49 -21.98 27.37 91.26
CA THR A 49 -21.71 28.03 92.55
C THR A 49 -22.08 29.50 92.54
N TYR A 50 -22.09 30.15 91.38
CA TYR A 50 -22.41 31.58 91.20
C TYR A 50 -23.59 31.83 90.24
N ALA A 51 -24.31 30.79 89.83
CA ALA A 51 -25.43 30.87 88.90
C ALA A 51 -26.54 31.85 89.34
N GLN A 52 -26.74 32.01 90.65
CA GLN A 52 -27.66 32.98 91.23
C GLN A 52 -27.29 34.43 90.91
N LEU A 53 -26.00 34.73 90.69
CA LEU A 53 -25.49 36.07 90.40
C LEU A 53 -25.57 36.44 88.91
N LEU A 54 -25.69 35.42 88.05
CA LEU A 54 -25.72 35.60 86.60
C LEU A 54 -26.94 36.45 86.14
N PRO A 55 -26.74 37.48 85.31
CA PRO A 55 -27.82 38.37 84.88
C PRO A 55 -28.77 37.69 83.88
N GLY A 56 -30.08 37.83 84.09
CA GLY A 56 -31.12 37.38 83.16
C GLY A 56 -31.68 38.49 82.28
N LYS A 57 -32.70 38.18 81.47
CA LYS A 57 -33.40 39.18 80.62
C LYS A 57 -33.96 40.36 81.41
N SER A 58 -34.36 40.15 82.66
CA SER A 58 -34.90 41.17 83.55
C SER A 58 -34.14 41.21 84.88
N PRO A 59 -34.08 42.37 85.55
CA PRO A 59 -33.51 42.48 86.88
C PRO A 59 -34.27 41.62 87.91
N PRO A 60 -33.65 41.24 89.04
CA PRO A 60 -34.32 40.48 90.11
C PRO A 60 -35.55 41.22 90.65
N ALA A 61 -36.65 40.49 90.87
CA ALA A 61 -37.97 41.06 91.20
C ALA A 61 -38.06 41.76 92.58
N SER A 62 -37.14 41.49 93.51
CA SER A 62 -37.02 42.29 94.73
C SER A 62 -35.55 42.39 95.15
N THR A 63 -35.05 43.62 95.22
CA THR A 63 -33.83 43.89 95.97
C THR A 63 -34.23 44.55 97.26
N ALA A 64 -34.05 43.85 98.38
CA ALA A 64 -34.46 44.33 99.70
C ALA A 64 -33.60 45.55 100.08
N MET A 65 -34.11 46.75 99.82
CA MET A 65 -33.53 47.99 100.31
C MET A 65 -34.02 48.26 101.72
N ARG A 66 -33.19 48.92 102.53
CA ARG A 66 -33.66 49.58 103.76
C ARG A 66 -34.61 50.73 103.41
N GLU A 67 -35.43 51.13 104.38
CA GLU A 67 -36.21 52.35 104.28
C GLU A 67 -35.29 53.56 104.02
N GLU A 68 -35.78 54.47 103.17
CA GLU A 68 -35.07 55.69 102.80
C GLU A 68 -35.06 56.66 103.99
N ASP A 69 -33.91 57.29 104.23
CA ASP A 69 -33.76 58.31 105.25
C ASP A 69 -34.36 59.64 104.76
N TRP A 70 -34.81 60.51 105.66
CA TRP A 70 -35.43 61.81 105.32
C TRP A 70 -34.51 62.72 104.50
N VAL A 71 -33.19 62.54 104.61
CA VAL A 71 -32.17 63.26 103.83
C VAL A 71 -32.08 62.76 102.39
N GLU A 72 -32.46 61.51 102.15
CA GLU A 72 -32.40 60.85 100.85
C GLU A 72 -33.64 61.25 100.04
N CYS A 73 -33.68 62.49 99.54
CA CYS A 73 -34.77 63.04 98.74
C CYS A 73 -34.25 63.76 97.48
N ASP A 74 -35.13 64.05 96.52
CA ASP A 74 -34.76 64.70 95.24
C ASP A 74 -34.10 66.07 95.42
N LYS A 75 -34.44 66.79 96.50
CA LYS A 75 -33.80 68.06 96.85
C LYS A 75 -32.32 67.88 97.18
N MET A 76 -31.96 66.80 97.88
CA MET A 76 -30.57 66.47 98.21
C MET A 76 -29.81 65.98 96.97
N VAL A 77 -30.45 65.16 96.12
CA VAL A 77 -29.87 64.69 94.85
C VAL A 77 -29.54 65.86 93.91
N SER A 78 -30.46 66.81 93.77
CA SER A 78 -30.25 68.03 92.96
C SER A 78 -29.22 68.98 93.56
N PHE A 79 -29.02 68.98 94.88
CA PHE A 79 -27.92 69.68 95.53
C PHE A 79 -26.57 69.02 95.23
N ILE A 80 -26.47 67.68 95.35
CA ILE A 80 -25.26 66.90 95.05
C ILE A 80 -24.80 67.10 93.59
N ASN A 81 -25.72 67.12 92.63
CA ASN A 81 -25.40 67.34 91.22
C ASN A 81 -24.89 68.77 90.89
N LYS A 82 -25.05 69.73 91.80
CA LYS A 82 -24.59 71.12 91.63
C LYS A 82 -23.22 71.39 92.28
N LEU A 83 -22.63 70.43 92.99
CA LEU A 83 -21.29 70.57 93.56
C LEU A 83 -20.19 70.44 92.47
N PRO A 84 -19.14 71.28 92.51
CA PRO A 84 -17.99 71.14 91.61
C PRO A 84 -17.13 69.91 91.96
N GLU A 85 -16.57 69.24 90.94
CA GLU A 85 -15.93 67.90 91.01
C GLU A 85 -14.63 67.80 91.85
N ASN A 86 -14.09 68.90 92.38
CA ASN A 86 -12.73 68.95 92.94
C ASN A 86 -12.59 68.68 94.47
N HIS A 87 -13.42 67.83 95.06
CA HIS A 87 -13.21 67.35 96.44
C HIS A 87 -12.99 65.83 96.49
N ASP A 88 -11.73 65.45 96.35
CA ASP A 88 -11.18 64.08 96.17
C ASP A 88 -11.37 63.09 97.34
N ILE A 89 -12.17 63.40 98.36
CA ILE A 89 -12.39 62.48 99.51
C ILE A 89 -13.87 62.40 99.94
N GLY A 90 -14.73 63.33 99.52
CA GLY A 90 -16.11 63.44 100.01
C GLY A 90 -17.22 63.00 99.05
N SER A 91 -16.90 62.75 97.77
CA SER A 91 -17.87 62.53 96.69
C SER A 91 -18.15 61.05 96.36
N GLN A 92 -17.44 60.10 96.99
CA GLN A 92 -17.50 58.68 96.65
C GLN A 92 -18.45 57.84 97.53
N ILE A 93 -18.82 58.29 98.72
CA ILE A 93 -19.70 57.52 99.62
C ILE A 93 -21.13 58.04 99.47
N ARG A 94 -21.87 57.47 98.52
CA ARG A 94 -23.31 57.71 98.36
C ARG A 94 -24.08 56.51 98.90
N THR A 95 -25.23 56.78 99.52
CA THR A 95 -26.13 55.70 99.93
C THR A 95 -26.88 55.14 98.72
N GLU A 96 -27.23 53.86 98.74
CA GLU A 96 -27.93 53.21 97.61
C GLU A 96 -29.21 53.92 97.15
N PRO A 97 -30.08 54.47 98.04
CA PRO A 97 -31.23 55.27 97.60
C PRO A 97 -30.85 56.53 96.82
N VAL A 98 -29.74 57.18 97.18
CA VAL A 98 -29.22 58.36 96.47
C VAL A 98 -28.64 57.95 95.11
N VAL A 99 -27.92 56.83 95.04
CA VAL A 99 -27.37 56.28 93.78
C VAL A 99 -28.50 55.89 92.82
N LYS A 100 -29.54 55.20 93.31
CA LYS A 100 -30.73 54.83 92.54
C LYS A 100 -31.40 56.03 91.86
N ARG A 101 -31.49 57.16 92.54
CA ARG A 101 -32.10 58.39 91.98
C ARG A 101 -31.17 59.15 91.04
N LEU A 102 -29.85 59.02 91.22
CA LEU A 102 -28.84 59.67 90.37
C LEU A 102 -28.62 58.95 89.04
N LEU A 103 -28.46 57.62 89.10
CA LEU A 103 -28.10 56.80 87.94
C LEU A 103 -29.31 56.10 87.31
N GLY A 104 -30.45 56.08 88.01
CA GLY A 104 -31.65 55.38 87.58
C GLY A 104 -31.54 53.86 87.73
N SER A 105 -32.50 53.14 87.11
CA SER A 105 -32.44 51.68 87.00
C SER A 105 -31.79 51.32 85.68
N PHE A 106 -30.52 50.92 85.73
CA PHE A 106 -29.81 50.37 84.58
C PHE A 106 -29.88 48.85 84.59
N TRP A 107 -30.05 48.23 83.43
CA TRP A 107 -29.93 46.78 83.26
C TRP A 107 -29.40 46.51 81.85
N PRO A 108 -28.44 45.57 81.65
CA PRO A 108 -27.92 45.26 80.32
C PRO A 108 -29.02 44.80 79.37
N SER A 109 -28.91 45.16 78.08
CA SER A 109 -29.85 44.69 77.05
C SER A 109 -29.68 43.19 76.79
N THR A 110 -30.67 42.55 76.18
CA THR A 110 -30.56 41.12 75.81
C THR A 110 -29.41 40.83 74.85
N ASP A 111 -29.07 41.80 73.99
CA ASP A 111 -27.97 41.67 73.02
C ASP A 111 -26.62 41.81 73.71
N ASP A 112 -26.48 42.78 74.64
CA ASP A 112 -25.27 42.94 75.47
C ASP A 112 -25.04 41.70 76.32
N LEU A 113 -26.10 41.15 76.92
CA LEU A 113 -26.03 39.89 77.67
C LEU A 113 -25.60 38.74 76.78
N ALA A 114 -26.17 38.60 75.58
CA ALA A 114 -25.80 37.53 74.66
C ALA A 114 -24.33 37.63 74.23
N VAL A 115 -23.83 38.83 73.92
CA VAL A 115 -22.41 39.07 73.59
C VAL A 115 -21.52 38.74 74.79
N TRP A 116 -21.88 39.21 75.98
CA TRP A 116 -21.11 38.94 77.20
C TRP A 116 -21.05 37.45 77.52
N TYR A 117 -22.19 36.73 77.51
CA TYR A 117 -22.22 35.29 77.76
C TYR A 117 -21.40 34.51 76.73
N LYS A 118 -21.43 34.89 75.45
CA LYS A 118 -20.59 34.27 74.41
C LYS A 118 -19.10 34.51 74.68
N ASN A 119 -18.71 35.77 74.91
CA ASN A 119 -17.31 36.10 75.20
C ASN A 119 -16.83 35.39 76.46
N ARG A 120 -17.64 35.38 77.51
CA ARG A 120 -17.30 34.71 78.76
C ARG A 120 -17.16 33.19 78.59
N ALA A 121 -18.01 32.54 77.80
CA ALA A 121 -17.83 31.13 77.47
C ALA A 121 -16.55 30.88 76.65
N ARG A 122 -16.20 31.78 75.72
CA ARG A 122 -14.94 31.70 74.96
C ARG A 122 -13.73 31.89 75.86
N ASP A 123 -13.78 32.80 76.83
CA ASP A 123 -12.72 33.02 77.81
C ASP A 123 -12.54 31.77 78.70
N ILE A 124 -13.64 31.22 79.22
CA ILE A 124 -13.60 29.99 80.03
C ILE A 124 -12.92 28.86 79.26
N ASP A 125 -13.33 28.61 78.02
CA ASP A 125 -12.70 27.59 77.18
C ASP A 125 -11.22 27.91 76.88
N SER A 126 -10.91 29.14 76.47
CA SER A 126 -9.55 29.53 76.04
C SER A 126 -8.53 29.49 77.17
N TYR A 127 -8.93 29.85 78.39
CA TYR A 127 -8.03 29.89 79.54
C TYR A 127 -8.03 28.60 80.37
N SER A 128 -9.13 27.85 80.42
CA SER A 128 -9.26 26.67 81.30
C SER A 128 -9.55 25.36 80.58
N GLY A 129 -10.06 25.39 79.34
CA GLY A 129 -10.50 24.21 78.59
C GLY A 129 -11.72 23.50 79.19
N LEU A 130 -12.42 24.12 80.15
CA LEU A 130 -13.55 23.53 80.86
C LEU A 130 -14.86 23.77 80.11
N LEU A 131 -15.12 22.98 79.07
CA LEU A 131 -16.35 23.08 78.28
C LEU A 131 -17.62 22.79 79.10
N ASP A 132 -17.52 22.03 80.21
CA ASP A 132 -18.61 21.85 81.18
C ASP A 132 -19.09 23.19 81.77
N ASN A 133 -18.14 24.07 82.11
CA ASN A 133 -18.45 25.39 82.63
C ASN A 133 -19.06 26.26 81.53
N CYS A 134 -18.56 26.18 80.29
CA CYS A 134 -19.14 26.89 79.14
C CYS A 134 -20.60 26.48 78.90
N LEU A 135 -20.90 25.18 78.87
CA LEU A 135 -22.26 24.67 78.73
C LEU A 135 -23.16 25.15 79.84
N CYS A 136 -22.72 24.99 81.09
CA CYS A 136 -23.51 25.38 82.24
C CYS A 136 -23.81 26.89 82.26
N LEU A 137 -22.84 27.73 81.88
CA LEU A 137 -23.01 29.17 81.75
C LEU A 137 -24.11 29.53 80.74
N ILE A 138 -24.06 28.93 79.55
CA ILE A 138 -25.01 29.22 78.50
C ILE A 138 -26.40 28.62 78.79
N ASP A 139 -26.46 27.45 79.43
CA ASP A 139 -27.73 26.85 79.88
C ASP A 139 -28.44 27.78 80.89
N PHE A 140 -27.72 28.29 81.91
CA PHE A 140 -28.29 29.27 82.83
C PHE A 140 -28.73 30.56 82.12
N ALA A 141 -27.98 31.04 81.13
CA ALA A 141 -28.38 32.20 80.32
C ALA A 141 -29.71 31.94 79.58
N CYS A 142 -29.87 30.74 79.00
CA CYS A 142 -31.09 30.33 78.31
C CYS A 142 -32.28 30.20 79.27
N GLN A 143 -32.08 29.58 80.44
CA GLN A 143 -33.10 29.46 81.50
C GLN A 143 -33.55 30.83 82.02
N LYS A 144 -32.64 31.81 82.04
CA LYS A 144 -32.92 33.21 82.45
C LYS A 144 -33.43 34.10 81.30
N GLY A 145 -33.79 33.52 80.16
CA GLY A 145 -34.52 34.18 79.08
C GLY A 145 -33.68 34.79 77.95
N VAL A 146 -32.38 34.50 77.87
CA VAL A 146 -31.48 34.95 76.78
C VAL A 146 -31.48 33.92 75.64
N TYR A 147 -32.62 33.75 74.97
CA TYR A 147 -32.82 32.68 73.99
C TYR A 147 -31.99 32.79 72.70
N GLY A 148 -31.41 33.95 72.40
CA GLY A 148 -30.49 34.14 71.27
C GLY A 148 -29.23 33.26 71.34
N LEU A 149 -28.98 32.61 72.49
CA LEU A 149 -27.85 31.71 72.71
C LEU A 149 -28.15 30.24 72.45
N LYS A 150 -29.39 29.85 72.12
CA LYS A 150 -29.76 28.43 71.92
C LYS A 150 -28.91 27.71 70.86
N GLN A 151 -28.68 28.34 69.71
CA GLN A 151 -27.84 27.74 68.67
C GLN A 151 -26.37 27.59 69.13
N PHE A 152 -25.88 28.56 69.91
CA PHE A 152 -24.54 28.51 70.47
C PHE A 152 -24.41 27.44 71.55
N HIS A 153 -25.45 27.27 72.39
CA HIS A 153 -25.55 26.17 73.35
C HIS A 153 -25.49 24.81 72.66
N GLU A 154 -26.24 24.63 71.58
CA GLU A 154 -26.18 23.40 70.77
C GLU A 154 -24.79 23.16 70.21
N ASP A 155 -24.12 24.20 69.69
CA ASP A 155 -22.77 24.09 69.12
C ASP A 155 -21.73 23.69 70.18
N ILE A 156 -21.81 24.26 71.38
CA ILE A 156 -20.98 23.84 72.51
C ILE A 156 -21.33 22.41 72.91
N SER A 157 -22.60 22.00 72.89
CA SER A 157 -23.02 20.65 73.25
C SER A 157 -22.43 19.60 72.32
N TYR A 158 -22.34 19.89 71.01
CA TYR A 158 -21.68 19.01 70.06
C TYR A 158 -20.17 18.97 70.27
N LEU A 159 -19.54 20.11 70.55
CA LEU A 159 -18.10 20.16 70.86
C LEU A 159 -17.78 19.41 72.15
N HIS A 160 -18.62 19.55 73.18
CA HIS A 160 -18.52 18.85 74.46
C HIS A 160 -18.61 17.34 74.26
N GLN A 161 -19.60 16.87 73.50
CA GLN A 161 -19.70 15.45 73.13
C GLN A 161 -18.47 14.98 72.34
N LEU A 162 -17.91 15.79 71.44
CA LEU A 162 -16.71 15.43 70.69
C LEU A 162 -15.48 15.28 71.60
N VAL A 163 -15.30 16.20 72.55
CA VAL A 163 -14.11 16.25 73.41
C VAL A 163 -14.17 15.22 74.54
N TYR A 164 -15.36 14.93 75.09
CA TYR A 164 -15.51 14.07 76.27
C TYR A 164 -16.15 12.69 76.02
N ALA A 165 -16.77 12.42 74.87
CA ALA A 165 -17.42 11.11 74.65
C ALA A 165 -16.47 9.99 74.21
N ASP A 166 -15.25 10.30 73.75
CA ASP A 166 -14.27 9.27 73.38
C ASP A 166 -13.46 8.87 74.62
N ASN A 167 -13.93 7.81 75.30
CA ASN A 167 -13.32 7.24 76.50
C ASN A 167 -12.10 6.35 76.20
N ASP A 168 -11.62 6.32 74.95
CA ASP A 168 -10.41 5.60 74.56
C ASP A 168 -9.20 6.53 74.70
N GLY A 169 -8.26 6.14 75.57
CA GLY A 169 -7.14 6.95 76.09
C GLY A 169 -6.06 7.41 75.11
N GLU A 170 -6.40 7.77 73.86
CA GLU A 170 -5.51 8.41 72.90
C GLU A 170 -5.88 9.88 72.70
N ILE A 171 -5.13 10.76 73.39
CA ILE A 171 -4.98 12.22 73.20
C ILE A 171 -6.20 12.88 72.55
N SER A 172 -7.13 13.33 73.39
CA SER A 172 -8.29 14.15 73.04
C SER A 172 -7.95 15.21 72.00
N THR A 173 -8.78 15.31 70.97
CA THR A 173 -8.69 16.39 69.98
C THR A 173 -8.80 17.71 70.74
N SER A 174 -7.71 18.48 70.84
CA SER A 174 -7.69 19.79 71.50
C SER A 174 -8.38 20.83 70.61
N MET A 175 -9.70 20.69 70.44
CA MET A 175 -10.52 21.61 69.66
C MET A 175 -11.09 22.67 70.60
N SER A 176 -10.68 23.93 70.41
CA SER A 176 -11.25 25.05 71.16
C SER A 176 -12.61 25.45 70.61
N LEU A 177 -13.43 26.06 71.47
CA LEU A 177 -14.73 26.61 71.14
C LEU A 177 -14.63 27.68 70.05
N VAL A 178 -13.60 28.52 70.09
CA VAL A 178 -13.36 29.54 69.06
C VAL A 178 -13.06 28.89 67.72
N ALA A 179 -12.18 27.88 67.68
CA ALA A 179 -11.88 27.17 66.43
C ALA A 179 -13.11 26.42 65.89
N TRP A 180 -13.90 25.80 66.77
CA TRP A 180 -15.14 25.12 66.42
C TRP A 180 -16.20 26.06 65.84
N GLU A 181 -16.37 27.26 66.40
CA GLU A 181 -17.33 28.24 65.89
C GLU A 181 -17.02 28.69 64.45
N GLN A 182 -15.73 28.80 64.11
CA GLN A 182 -15.28 29.22 62.77
C GLN A 182 -15.43 28.16 61.69
N LEU A 183 -15.60 26.88 62.07
CA LEU A 183 -15.82 25.82 61.09
C LEU A 183 -17.21 25.94 60.43
N SER A 184 -17.26 25.69 59.13
CA SER A 184 -18.52 25.48 58.43
C SER A 184 -19.25 24.24 58.95
N ASP A 185 -20.56 24.16 58.76
CA ASP A 185 -21.36 23.03 59.22
C ASP A 185 -20.87 21.69 58.64
N TYR A 186 -20.37 21.68 57.39
CA TYR A 186 -19.76 20.49 56.81
C TYR A 186 -18.41 20.14 57.47
N GLU A 187 -17.57 21.11 57.79
CA GLU A 187 -16.31 20.86 58.49
C GLU A 187 -16.54 20.37 59.92
N LYS A 188 -17.57 20.87 60.61
CA LYS A 188 -18.02 20.34 61.91
C LYS A 188 -18.44 18.87 61.77
N PHE A 189 -19.29 18.56 60.79
CA PHE A 189 -19.69 17.17 60.48
C PHE A 189 -18.48 16.27 60.18
N ARG A 190 -17.53 16.74 59.38
CA ARG A 190 -16.29 16.03 59.05
C ARG A 190 -15.41 15.80 60.27
N THR A 191 -15.30 16.79 61.15
CA THR A 191 -14.50 16.71 62.38
C THR A 191 -15.07 15.68 63.35
N MET A 192 -16.40 15.54 63.42
CA MET A 192 -17.06 14.47 64.18
C MET A 192 -16.67 13.05 63.73
N LEU A 193 -16.16 12.91 62.50
CA LEU A 193 -15.82 11.63 61.88
C LEU A 193 -14.30 11.46 61.64
N GLN A 194 -13.46 12.42 62.03
CA GLN A 194 -12.04 12.46 61.67
C GLN A 194 -11.21 11.30 62.24
N ARG A 195 -11.66 10.67 63.33
CA ARG A 195 -10.99 9.55 64.01
C ARG A 195 -11.77 8.23 63.96
N CYS A 196 -12.82 8.15 63.13
CA CYS A 196 -13.57 6.90 62.98
C CYS A 196 -12.71 5.81 62.32
N LYS A 197 -12.71 4.64 62.94
CA LYS A 197 -12.19 3.37 62.43
C LYS A 197 -13.34 2.56 61.84
N GLU A 198 -13.01 1.49 61.11
CA GLU A 198 -14.00 0.62 60.45
C GLU A 198 -15.05 0.06 61.41
N GLU A 199 -14.65 -0.23 62.65
CA GLU A 199 -15.51 -0.84 63.66
C GLU A 199 -16.51 0.15 64.29
N ASN A 200 -16.17 1.45 64.35
CA ASN A 200 -16.96 2.45 65.09
C ASN A 200 -17.60 3.52 64.19
N VAL A 201 -17.36 3.49 62.88
CA VAL A 201 -17.86 4.51 61.94
C VAL A 201 -19.37 4.57 61.89
N VAL A 202 -20.04 3.41 61.92
CA VAL A 202 -21.52 3.32 61.88
C VAL A 202 -22.13 3.90 63.16
N GLU A 203 -21.57 3.55 64.31
CA GLU A 203 -22.03 4.08 65.60
C GLU A 203 -21.80 5.59 65.71
N SER A 204 -20.63 6.07 65.28
CA SER A 204 -20.28 7.49 65.27
C SER A 204 -21.21 8.30 64.35
N LEU A 205 -21.56 7.73 63.18
CA LEU A 205 -22.53 8.34 62.28
C LEU A 205 -23.92 8.39 62.92
N ARG A 206 -24.43 7.27 63.45
CA ARG A 206 -25.78 7.18 64.04
C ARG A 206 -25.94 8.10 65.26
N ASN A 207 -24.95 8.13 66.14
CA ASN A 207 -25.06 8.80 67.44
C ASN A 207 -24.63 10.27 67.40
N LYS A 208 -23.67 10.64 66.54
CA LYS A 208 -23.06 11.98 66.53
C LYS A 208 -23.40 12.76 65.25
N ALA A 209 -22.93 12.28 64.09
CA ALA A 209 -22.87 13.09 62.87
C ALA A 209 -24.21 13.22 62.11
N ILE A 210 -25.00 12.14 62.01
CA ILE A 210 -26.31 12.15 61.32
C ILE A 210 -27.34 13.02 62.07
N PRO A 211 -27.48 12.94 63.42
CA PRO A 211 -28.35 13.86 64.17
C PRO A 211 -27.96 15.33 63.98
N PHE A 212 -26.66 15.65 63.95
CA PHE A 212 -26.16 16.99 63.66
C PHE A 212 -26.58 17.46 62.25
N MET A 213 -26.35 16.62 61.23
CA MET A 213 -26.73 16.92 59.84
C MET A 213 -28.22 17.23 59.70
N HIS A 214 -29.09 16.39 60.28
CA HIS A 214 -30.55 16.59 60.20
C HIS A 214 -30.99 17.89 60.86
N LYS A 215 -30.52 18.18 62.08
CA LYS A 215 -30.87 19.42 62.78
C LYS A 215 -30.43 20.68 62.02
N ARG A 216 -29.23 20.67 61.42
CA ARG A 216 -28.76 21.79 60.59
C ARG A 216 -29.57 21.95 59.31
N SER A 217 -29.96 20.85 58.66
CA SER A 217 -30.82 20.90 57.47
C SER A 217 -32.23 21.45 57.76
N HIS A 218 -32.81 21.12 58.92
CA HIS A 218 -34.10 21.64 59.36
C HIS A 218 -34.07 23.13 59.72
N SER A 219 -32.98 23.61 60.33
CA SER A 219 -32.79 25.03 60.66
C SER A 219 -32.76 25.93 59.42
N VAL A 220 -32.09 25.47 58.35
CA VAL A 220 -32.05 26.16 57.04
C VAL A 220 -33.44 26.19 56.38
N THR A 221 -34.22 25.12 56.50
CA THR A 221 -35.54 25.03 55.87
C THR A 221 -36.56 25.97 56.53
N LEU A 222 -36.47 26.17 57.86
CA LEU A 222 -37.33 27.10 58.61
C LEU A 222 -36.99 28.58 58.35
N ALA A 223 -35.72 28.91 58.14
CA ALA A 223 -35.30 30.28 57.77
C ALA A 223 -35.78 30.66 56.35
N THR A 224 -35.88 29.69 55.44
CA THR A 224 -36.29 29.93 54.05
C THR A 224 -37.83 29.98 53.90
N GLN A 225 -38.59 29.45 54.85
CA GLN A 225 -40.06 29.48 54.83
C GLN A 225 -40.68 30.83 55.24
N GLN A 226 -39.88 31.82 55.69
CA GLN A 226 -40.36 33.19 55.92
C GLN A 226 -40.27 34.10 54.68
N HIS A 227 -39.61 33.66 53.61
CA HIS A 227 -39.53 34.40 52.35
C HIS A 227 -39.54 33.44 51.15
N THR A 228 -40.73 33.05 50.70
CA THR A 228 -41.13 32.92 49.28
C THR A 228 -42.47 32.20 49.19
N ALA A 229 -43.56 32.98 49.12
CA ALA A 229 -44.76 32.58 48.42
C ALA A 229 -44.71 33.26 47.05
N ASP A 230 -44.05 32.65 46.08
CA ASP A 230 -44.40 32.90 44.68
C ASP A 230 -43.94 31.76 43.77
N GLY A 231 -44.77 31.46 42.78
CA GLY A 231 -44.81 30.20 42.07
C GLY A 231 -43.79 29.98 40.96
N HIS A 232 -43.78 28.71 40.54
CA HIS A 232 -43.40 28.17 39.23
C HIS A 232 -41.98 28.44 38.69
N SER A 233 -41.13 27.42 38.77
CA SER A 233 -40.33 26.96 37.62
C SER A 233 -39.85 25.53 37.79
N GLU A 234 -40.23 24.68 36.83
CA GLU A 234 -39.66 23.37 36.56
C GLU A 234 -38.26 23.54 35.97
N ALA A 235 -37.22 23.28 36.77
CA ALA A 235 -35.86 23.04 36.30
C ALA A 235 -35.15 22.07 37.26
N TYR A 236 -34.91 20.86 36.79
CA TYR A 236 -34.10 19.85 37.46
C TYR A 236 -32.65 20.32 37.56
N HIS A 237 -32.23 21.01 38.63
CA HIS A 237 -30.83 21.01 39.10
C HIS A 237 -30.69 21.49 40.56
N THR A 238 -29.95 20.69 41.34
CA THR A 238 -29.26 21.01 42.62
C THR A 238 -30.11 21.28 43.87
N LYS A 239 -30.81 20.25 44.35
CA LYS A 239 -30.93 20.06 45.82
C LYS A 239 -29.52 19.78 46.35
N GLY A 240 -29.06 20.57 47.33
CA GLY A 240 -27.73 20.42 47.93
C GLY A 240 -27.39 18.97 48.30
N GLU A 241 -26.20 18.54 47.91
CA GLU A 241 -25.59 17.27 48.29
C GLU A 241 -25.59 17.12 49.82
N SER A 242 -25.98 15.96 50.35
CA SER A 242 -25.95 15.71 51.79
C SER A 242 -24.50 15.65 52.30
N PHE A 243 -24.30 16.04 53.56
CA PHE A 243 -22.95 16.02 54.16
C PHE A 243 -22.35 14.62 54.16
N LEU A 244 -23.19 13.58 54.33
CA LEU A 244 -22.75 12.19 54.24
C LEU A 244 -22.23 11.82 52.85
N VAL A 245 -22.94 12.18 51.77
CA VAL A 245 -22.51 11.88 50.39
C VAL A 245 -21.20 12.60 50.07
N ARG A 246 -21.08 13.89 50.45
CA ARG A 246 -19.84 14.65 50.28
C ARG A 246 -18.67 14.03 51.04
N TRP A 247 -18.89 13.59 52.28
CA TRP A 247 -17.88 12.91 53.09
C TRP A 247 -17.48 11.56 52.48
N LEU A 248 -18.44 10.74 52.04
CA LEU A 248 -18.17 9.45 51.38
C LEU A 248 -17.34 9.61 50.10
N LYS A 249 -17.51 10.70 49.35
CA LYS A 249 -16.64 11.03 48.22
C LYS A 249 -15.20 11.31 48.64
N GLU A 250 -15.00 12.06 49.73
CA GLU A 250 -13.65 12.31 50.27
C GLU A 250 -12.99 11.01 50.77
N ILE A 251 -13.76 10.15 51.46
CA ILE A 251 -13.30 8.83 51.90
C ILE A 251 -12.96 7.93 50.71
N SER A 252 -13.72 8.05 49.62
CA SER A 252 -13.48 7.30 48.38
C SER A 252 -12.22 7.77 47.65
N LEU A 253 -11.99 9.08 47.56
CA LEU A 253 -10.75 9.65 47.05
C LEU A 253 -9.53 9.27 47.91
N ALA A 254 -9.73 9.11 49.22
CA ALA A 254 -8.71 8.59 50.14
C ALA A 254 -8.55 7.06 50.10
N ASN A 255 -9.25 6.37 49.19
CA ASN A 255 -9.17 4.92 48.98
C ASN A 255 -9.49 4.06 50.22
N LYS A 256 -10.35 4.54 51.12
CA LYS A 256 -10.80 3.76 52.29
C LYS A 256 -12.07 2.96 51.97
N LEU A 257 -11.93 1.97 51.10
CA LEU A 257 -13.07 1.20 50.55
C LEU A 257 -13.90 0.49 51.63
N ASP A 258 -13.24 -0.04 52.66
CA ASP A 258 -13.89 -0.80 53.73
C ASP A 258 -14.84 0.10 54.56
N LEU A 259 -14.45 1.37 54.80
CA LEU A 259 -15.34 2.37 55.40
C LEU A 259 -16.56 2.67 54.52
N CYS A 260 -16.36 2.88 53.21
CA CYS A 260 -17.47 3.10 52.28
C CYS A 260 -18.43 1.91 52.27
N LEU A 261 -17.91 0.69 52.25
CA LEU A 261 -18.72 -0.54 52.29
C LEU A 261 -19.57 -0.61 53.55
N MET A 262 -18.98 -0.41 54.72
CA MET A 262 -19.70 -0.46 56.00
C MET A 262 -20.83 0.58 56.06
N VAL A 263 -20.56 1.81 55.61
CA VAL A 263 -21.55 2.90 55.65
C VAL A 263 -22.66 2.71 54.62
N ILE A 264 -22.33 2.24 53.41
CA ILE A 264 -23.33 1.96 52.37
C ILE A 264 -24.18 0.75 52.78
N GLU A 265 -23.57 -0.32 53.30
CA GLU A 265 -24.30 -1.51 53.75
C GLU A 265 -25.29 -1.17 54.87
N GLU A 266 -24.87 -0.39 55.89
CA GLU A 266 -25.79 0.02 56.95
C GLU A 266 -26.85 1.02 56.43
N GLY A 267 -26.46 1.95 55.56
CA GLY A 267 -27.38 2.88 54.92
C GLY A 267 -28.47 2.17 54.11
N CYS A 268 -28.16 1.05 53.46
CA CYS A 268 -29.13 0.20 52.78
C CYS A 268 -30.04 -0.58 53.76
N ARG A 269 -29.54 -0.99 54.93
CA ARG A 269 -30.35 -1.69 55.94
C ARG A 269 -31.38 -0.77 56.60
N GLU A 270 -31.04 0.51 56.78
CA GLU A 270 -31.79 1.47 57.59
C GLU A 270 -32.47 2.59 56.78
N LEU A 271 -32.79 2.33 55.51
CA LEU A 271 -33.45 3.27 54.59
C LEU A 271 -34.72 3.93 55.15
N GLN A 272 -35.40 3.30 56.12
CA GLN A 272 -36.63 3.81 56.75
C GLN A 272 -36.45 4.26 58.21
N SER A 273 -35.38 3.90 58.90
CA SER A 273 -35.26 4.04 60.36
C SER A 273 -34.31 5.15 60.82
N CYS A 274 -33.18 5.36 60.14
CA CYS A 274 -32.11 6.24 60.67
C CYS A 274 -31.70 7.40 59.74
N GLY A 275 -32.31 7.51 58.55
CA GLY A 275 -32.19 8.68 57.68
C GLY A 275 -30.76 9.03 57.23
N PHE A 276 -29.88 8.03 57.08
CA PHE A 276 -28.51 8.24 56.55
C PHE A 276 -28.55 8.90 55.18
N PHE A 277 -29.45 8.39 54.33
CA PHE A 277 -29.73 8.90 53.00
C PHE A 277 -31.22 9.28 52.90
N LYS A 278 -31.55 10.22 52.01
CA LYS A 278 -32.91 10.74 51.81
C LYS A 278 -33.82 9.72 51.15
N ASN A 279 -33.30 8.91 50.23
CA ASN A 279 -34.03 7.89 49.49
C ASN A 279 -33.07 6.85 48.88
N GLU A 280 -33.62 5.76 48.32
CA GLU A 280 -32.87 4.70 47.65
C GLU A 280 -32.01 5.23 46.48
N VAL A 281 -32.50 6.25 45.77
CA VAL A 281 -31.78 6.88 44.65
C VAL A 281 -30.47 7.53 45.11
N GLU A 282 -30.47 8.24 46.24
CA GLU A 282 -29.26 8.88 46.79
C GLU A 282 -28.23 7.84 47.22
N VAL A 283 -28.66 6.71 47.80
CA VAL A 283 -27.75 5.61 48.19
C VAL A 283 -27.07 5.02 46.96
N VAL A 284 -27.85 4.65 45.93
CA VAL A 284 -27.31 4.03 44.71
C VAL A 284 -26.39 5.00 43.97
N ASP A 285 -26.80 6.26 43.82
CA ASP A 285 -25.98 7.26 43.14
C ASP A 285 -24.69 7.57 43.92
N CYS A 286 -24.76 7.65 45.25
CA CYS A 286 -23.58 7.81 46.11
C CYS A 286 -22.64 6.60 46.00
N ALA A 287 -23.15 5.37 46.09
CA ALA A 287 -22.35 4.16 45.98
C ALA A 287 -21.63 4.07 44.62
N LEU A 288 -22.34 4.36 43.52
CA LEU A 288 -21.74 4.41 42.19
C LEU A 288 -20.65 5.49 42.12
N GLN A 289 -20.91 6.70 42.60
CA GLN A 289 -19.91 7.77 42.62
C GLN A 289 -18.67 7.39 43.44
N CYS A 290 -18.86 6.77 44.61
CA CYS A 290 -17.76 6.25 45.44
C CYS A 290 -16.91 5.24 44.66
N VAL A 291 -17.58 4.26 44.01
CA VAL A 291 -16.91 3.20 43.24
C VAL A 291 -16.07 3.79 42.10
N TYR A 292 -16.57 4.79 41.38
CA TYR A 292 -15.83 5.44 40.30
C TYR A 292 -14.73 6.40 40.78
N LEU A 293 -14.78 6.90 42.02
CA LEU A 293 -13.75 7.76 42.59
C LEU A 293 -12.54 6.98 43.14
N PHE A 294 -12.69 5.68 43.41
CA PHE A 294 -11.56 4.87 43.85
C PHE A 294 -10.46 4.79 42.77
N THR A 295 -9.23 5.02 43.19
CA THR A 295 -8.04 4.93 42.31
C THR A 295 -7.32 3.57 42.43
N VAL A 296 -7.73 2.76 43.41
CA VAL A 296 -7.22 1.42 43.68
C VAL A 296 -7.60 0.44 42.56
N THR A 297 -6.72 -0.52 42.25
CA THR A 297 -6.88 -1.46 41.12
C THR A 297 -6.67 -2.93 41.49
N ASP A 298 -6.70 -3.27 42.78
CA ASP A 298 -6.52 -4.62 43.32
C ASP A 298 -7.64 -5.06 44.28
N ARG A 299 -8.46 -4.15 44.80
CA ARG A 299 -9.58 -4.41 45.74
C ARG A 299 -10.94 -4.60 45.05
N TRP A 300 -10.99 -5.34 43.95
CA TRP A 300 -12.20 -5.55 43.14
C TRP A 300 -13.34 -6.26 43.88
N SER A 301 -13.02 -7.21 44.77
CA SER A 301 -14.02 -7.93 45.57
C SER A 301 -14.78 -7.01 46.52
N THR A 302 -14.09 -6.04 47.14
CA THR A 302 -14.71 -5.03 48.00
C THR A 302 -15.61 -4.09 47.19
N MET A 303 -15.19 -3.65 46.00
CA MET A 303 -16.05 -2.85 45.11
C MET A 303 -17.30 -3.62 44.66
N SER A 304 -17.16 -4.91 44.34
CA SER A 304 -18.30 -5.78 44.00
C SER A 304 -19.23 -5.97 45.21
N ALA A 305 -18.67 -6.12 46.41
CA ALA A 305 -19.46 -6.19 47.64
C ALA A 305 -20.31 -4.93 47.85
N ILE A 306 -19.75 -3.73 47.62
CA ILE A 306 -20.49 -2.45 47.72
C ILE A 306 -21.72 -2.47 46.81
N LEU A 307 -21.58 -2.89 45.55
CA LEU A 307 -22.69 -2.93 44.60
C LEU A 307 -23.71 -4.03 44.96
N SER A 308 -23.26 -5.20 45.40
CA SER A 308 -24.14 -6.33 45.75
C SER A 308 -25.07 -6.07 46.94
N LYS A 309 -24.73 -5.08 47.79
CA LYS A 309 -25.50 -4.71 48.99
C LYS A 309 -26.57 -3.66 48.69
N LEU A 310 -26.59 -3.10 47.48
CA LEU A 310 -27.58 -2.12 47.08
C LEU A 310 -28.99 -2.75 47.00
N PRO A 311 -30.04 -1.97 47.27
CA PRO A 311 -31.41 -2.47 47.22
C PRO A 311 -31.76 -2.87 45.77
N HIS A 312 -31.97 -4.16 45.54
CA HIS A 312 -32.55 -4.69 44.31
C HIS A 312 -33.98 -5.13 44.60
N LYS A 313 -35.01 -4.38 44.18
CA LYS A 313 -36.38 -4.90 44.21
C LYS A 313 -37.19 -4.64 42.96
N GLN A 314 -37.90 -5.72 42.64
CA GLN A 314 -38.89 -5.92 41.59
C GLN A 314 -40.11 -5.06 41.87
N ASP A 315 -40.67 -4.53 40.79
CA ASP A 315 -41.95 -3.85 40.65
C ASP A 315 -42.02 -2.36 41.03
N SER A 316 -42.39 -1.58 40.00
CA SER A 316 -42.81 -0.17 39.97
C SER A 316 -41.75 0.93 40.14
N GLU A 317 -41.21 1.39 39.00
CA GLU A 317 -41.06 2.81 38.58
C GLU A 317 -39.97 2.94 37.51
N LYS A 318 -40.19 3.76 36.47
CA LYS A 318 -39.22 4.00 35.38
C LYS A 318 -37.85 4.50 35.86
N CYS A 319 -37.78 5.18 37.02
CA CYS A 319 -36.52 5.65 37.60
C CYS A 319 -35.65 4.53 38.18
N ILE A 320 -36.25 3.45 38.69
CA ILE A 320 -35.52 2.33 39.30
C ILE A 320 -34.83 1.48 38.23
N GLY A 321 -35.44 1.33 37.05
CA GLY A 321 -34.84 0.62 35.92
C GLY A 321 -33.54 1.28 35.40
N ILE A 322 -33.45 2.61 35.42
CA ILE A 322 -32.24 3.34 35.01
C ILE A 322 -31.10 3.11 36.01
N LEU A 323 -31.40 3.05 37.30
CA LEU A 323 -30.42 2.81 38.36
C LEU A 323 -29.89 1.37 38.33
N ASP A 324 -30.78 0.39 38.14
CA ASP A 324 -30.38 -1.01 37.97
C ASP A 324 -29.47 -1.20 36.74
N GLN A 325 -29.76 -0.51 35.64
CA GLN A 325 -28.89 -0.51 34.46
C GLN A 325 -27.52 0.12 34.76
N ARG A 326 -27.45 1.22 35.52
CA ARG A 326 -26.18 1.84 35.93
C ARG A 326 -25.36 0.92 36.84
N CYS A 327 -26.00 0.19 37.75
CA CYS A 327 -25.34 -0.82 38.59
C CYS A 327 -24.78 -1.96 37.75
N LYS A 328 -25.56 -2.52 36.81
CA LYS A 328 -25.09 -3.57 35.88
C LYS A 328 -23.88 -3.14 35.06
N VAL A 329 -23.86 -1.89 34.59
CA VAL A 329 -22.69 -1.33 33.89
C VAL A 329 -21.47 -1.24 34.82
N ALA A 330 -21.66 -0.77 36.05
CA ALA A 330 -20.58 -0.70 37.03
C ALA A 330 -20.05 -2.08 37.44
N GLU A 331 -20.91 -3.08 37.60
CA GLU A 331 -20.51 -4.49 37.80
C GLU A 331 -19.69 -5.02 36.63
N GLY A 332 -20.12 -4.71 35.39
CA GLY A 332 -19.36 -5.01 34.18
C GLY A 332 -17.97 -4.37 34.18
N HIS A 333 -17.87 -3.11 34.58
CA HIS A 333 -16.58 -2.40 34.71
C HIS A 333 -15.68 -3.01 35.80
N ILE A 334 -16.23 -3.46 36.93
CA ILE A 334 -15.45 -4.16 37.98
C ILE A 334 -14.87 -5.46 37.42
N GLU A 335 -15.67 -6.24 36.72
CA GLU A 335 -15.20 -7.50 36.11
C GLU A 335 -14.15 -7.25 35.02
N ALA A 336 -14.36 -6.24 34.18
CA ALA A 336 -13.36 -5.81 33.21
C ALA A 336 -12.06 -5.35 33.90
N GLY A 337 -12.15 -4.56 34.96
CA GLY A 337 -11.03 -4.13 35.79
C GLY A 337 -10.24 -5.30 36.38
N ARG A 338 -10.94 -6.31 36.88
CA ARG A 338 -10.35 -7.56 37.39
C ARG A 338 -9.57 -8.30 36.31
N LEU A 339 -10.14 -8.44 35.10
CA LEU A 339 -9.47 -9.05 33.95
C LEU A 339 -8.24 -8.25 33.51
N LEU A 340 -8.37 -6.93 33.40
CA LEU A 340 -7.24 -6.04 33.07
C LEU A 340 -6.10 -6.17 34.10
N ALA A 341 -6.41 -6.24 35.39
CA ALA A 341 -5.44 -6.48 36.45
C ALA A 341 -4.77 -7.87 36.34
N PHE A 342 -5.54 -8.92 36.07
CA PHE A 342 -5.03 -10.28 35.82
C PHE A 342 -4.01 -10.31 34.66
N TYR A 343 -4.27 -9.55 33.60
CA TYR A 343 -3.35 -9.35 32.48
C TYR A 343 -2.29 -8.25 32.71
N GLN A 344 -2.09 -7.81 33.95
CA GLN A 344 -1.12 -6.78 34.39
C GLN A 344 -1.22 -5.47 33.59
N VAL A 345 -2.42 -5.06 33.24
CA VAL A 345 -2.72 -3.72 32.70
C VAL A 345 -3.81 -3.08 33.58
N PRO A 346 -3.60 -2.96 34.91
CA PRO A 346 -4.64 -2.46 35.80
C PRO A 346 -5.06 -1.04 35.43
N LYS A 347 -6.36 -0.77 35.51
CA LYS A 347 -6.95 0.55 35.29
C LYS A 347 -7.97 0.86 36.39
N PRO A 348 -8.00 2.10 36.92
CA PRO A 348 -8.99 2.53 37.91
C PRO A 348 -10.41 2.54 37.32
N MET A 349 -11.43 2.52 38.17
CA MET A 349 -12.83 2.48 37.72
C MET A 349 -13.24 3.66 36.84
N ASN A 350 -12.73 4.87 37.13
CA ASN A 350 -13.01 6.07 36.32
C ASN A 350 -12.57 5.94 34.86
N PHE A 351 -11.55 5.13 34.56
CA PHE A 351 -11.06 4.92 33.19
C PHE A 351 -12.18 4.45 32.25
N PHE A 352 -13.08 3.59 32.73
CA PHE A 352 -14.14 3.01 31.90
C PHE A 352 -15.20 4.04 31.49
N LEU A 353 -15.36 5.13 32.24
CA LEU A 353 -16.29 6.21 31.89
C LEU A 353 -15.83 6.96 30.63
N GLU A 354 -14.52 7.17 30.49
CA GLU A 354 -13.93 7.94 29.38
C GLU A 354 -13.43 7.05 28.23
N ALA A 355 -13.42 5.72 28.41
CA ALA A 355 -12.86 4.76 27.46
C ALA A 355 -13.47 4.86 26.05
N HIS A 356 -14.76 5.22 25.94
CA HIS A 356 -15.42 5.40 24.64
C HIS A 356 -14.87 6.58 23.84
N SER A 357 -14.25 7.57 24.51
CA SER A 357 -13.67 8.75 23.86
C SER A 357 -12.25 8.47 23.33
N ASP A 358 -11.57 7.47 23.88
CA ASP A 358 -10.22 7.06 23.50
C ASP A 358 -10.18 5.63 22.93
N GLU A 359 -10.87 5.41 21.81
CA GLU A 359 -10.89 4.11 21.13
C GLU A 359 -9.47 3.63 20.79
N LYS A 360 -8.56 4.54 20.42
CA LYS A 360 -7.17 4.21 20.07
C LYS A 360 -6.39 3.68 21.27
N GLY A 361 -6.50 4.32 22.43
CA GLY A 361 -5.88 3.87 23.67
C GLY A 361 -6.40 2.50 24.12
N VAL A 362 -7.71 2.26 24.00
CA VAL A 362 -8.30 0.94 24.31
C VAL A 362 -7.79 -0.14 23.36
N LYS A 363 -7.72 0.13 22.05
CA LYS A 363 -7.09 -0.78 21.07
C LYS A 363 -5.64 -1.11 21.43
N GLN A 364 -4.88 -0.13 21.94
CA GLN A 364 -3.52 -0.36 22.43
C GLN A 364 -3.48 -1.23 23.69
N ILE A 365 -4.44 -1.08 24.62
CA ILE A 365 -4.57 -1.94 25.80
C ILE A 365 -4.82 -3.39 25.40
N ILE A 366 -5.73 -3.65 24.45
CA ILE A 366 -6.00 -5.00 23.94
C ILE A 366 -4.73 -5.63 23.35
N ARG A 367 -3.99 -4.90 22.50
CA ARG A 367 -2.71 -5.38 21.95
C ARG A 367 -1.66 -5.63 23.03
N LEU A 368 -1.62 -4.77 24.06
CA LEU A 368 -0.68 -4.91 25.17
C LEU A 368 -0.98 -6.15 26.01
N ILE A 369 -2.26 -6.43 26.29
CA ILE A 369 -2.70 -7.64 27.00
C ILE A 369 -2.27 -8.88 26.21
N LEU A 370 -2.55 -8.94 24.90
CA LEU A 370 -2.12 -10.05 24.05
C LEU A 370 -0.60 -10.22 24.03
N SER A 371 0.15 -9.13 23.92
CA SER A 371 1.63 -9.15 23.94
C SER A 371 2.17 -9.67 25.27
N LYS A 372 1.64 -9.18 26.41
CA LYS A 372 2.00 -9.65 27.75
C LYS A 372 1.60 -11.11 27.95
N PHE A 373 0.43 -11.51 27.45
CA PHE A 373 -0.03 -12.88 27.49
C PHE A 373 1.00 -13.79 26.81
N ILE A 374 1.38 -13.52 25.57
CA ILE A 374 2.34 -14.33 24.81
C ILE A 374 3.72 -14.40 25.49
N ARG A 375 4.25 -13.27 25.97
CA ARG A 375 5.62 -13.19 26.53
C ARG A 375 5.79 -13.90 27.87
N ARG A 376 4.74 -13.97 28.70
CA ARG A 376 4.84 -14.54 30.06
C ARG A 376 5.21 -16.02 30.06
N GLN A 377 4.61 -16.79 29.16
CA GLN A 377 4.80 -18.23 29.08
C GLN A 377 4.74 -18.68 27.62
N PRO A 378 5.89 -18.95 26.99
CA PRO A 378 5.89 -19.57 25.66
C PRO A 378 5.31 -20.98 25.75
N GLY A 379 4.50 -21.38 24.76
CA GLY A 379 3.97 -22.75 24.68
C GLY A 379 2.67 -23.02 25.44
N ARG A 380 1.87 -22.00 25.75
CA ARG A 380 0.54 -22.15 26.39
C ARG A 380 -0.36 -23.18 25.70
N SER A 381 -1.21 -23.82 26.49
CA SER A 381 -2.21 -24.78 26.01
C SER A 381 -3.32 -24.08 25.22
N ASP A 382 -4.02 -24.83 24.37
CA ASP A 382 -5.11 -24.30 23.56
C ASP A 382 -6.32 -23.89 24.43
N ASN A 383 -6.49 -24.52 25.60
CA ASN A 383 -7.51 -24.13 26.58
C ASN A 383 -7.24 -22.76 27.20
N GLU A 384 -5.98 -22.42 27.48
CA GLU A 384 -5.61 -21.09 27.98
C GLU A 384 -5.87 -20.00 26.94
N TRP A 385 -5.65 -20.30 25.66
CA TRP A 385 -6.02 -19.40 24.56
C TRP A 385 -7.54 -19.24 24.43
N ALA A 386 -8.31 -20.31 24.60
CA ALA A 386 -9.77 -20.23 24.64
C ALA A 386 -10.30 -19.42 25.84
N ASN A 387 -9.66 -19.55 27.02
CA ASN A 387 -9.94 -18.69 28.18
C ASN A 387 -9.67 -17.22 27.84
N MET A 388 -8.51 -16.92 27.26
CA MET A 388 -8.14 -15.55 26.85
C MET A 388 -9.14 -14.95 25.85
N TRP A 389 -9.61 -15.73 24.88
CA TRP A 389 -10.66 -15.27 23.96
C TRP A 389 -11.97 -14.93 24.68
N ARG A 390 -12.40 -15.79 25.62
CA ARG A 390 -13.59 -15.53 26.45
C ARG A 390 -13.42 -14.28 27.30
N ASP A 391 -12.25 -14.06 27.88
CA ASP A 391 -11.95 -12.86 28.66
C ASP A 391 -11.95 -11.59 27.78
N MET A 392 -11.42 -11.67 26.55
CA MET A 392 -11.48 -10.57 25.59
C MET A 392 -12.92 -10.23 25.17
N LEU A 393 -13.76 -11.24 24.93
CA LEU A 393 -15.18 -11.05 24.68
C LEU A 393 -15.89 -10.43 25.90
N CYS A 394 -15.55 -10.87 27.10
CA CYS A 394 -16.06 -10.27 28.34
C CYS A 394 -15.67 -8.80 28.46
N LEU A 395 -14.41 -8.44 28.18
CA LEU A 395 -13.96 -7.04 28.15
C LEU A 395 -14.73 -6.21 27.13
N GLN A 396 -14.98 -6.75 25.94
CA GLN A 396 -15.76 -6.09 24.90
C GLN A 396 -17.22 -5.90 25.33
N GLU A 397 -17.88 -6.94 25.83
CA GLU A 397 -19.29 -6.90 26.24
C GLU A 397 -19.51 -5.96 27.44
N LYS A 398 -18.63 -6.02 28.44
CA LYS A 398 -18.83 -5.36 29.73
C LYS A 398 -18.28 -3.94 29.82
N ALA A 399 -17.23 -3.61 29.07
CA ALA A 399 -16.54 -2.32 29.17
C ALA A 399 -16.29 -1.62 27.84
N PHE A 400 -16.16 -2.35 26.73
CA PHE A 400 -15.80 -1.78 25.43
C PHE A 400 -16.78 -2.16 24.29
N PRO A 401 -18.10 -1.91 24.45
CA PRO A 401 -19.10 -2.35 23.47
C PRO A 401 -18.97 -1.63 22.12
N PHE A 402 -18.25 -0.51 22.07
CA PHE A 402 -17.92 0.24 20.85
C PHE A 402 -16.81 -0.40 20.02
N LEU A 403 -16.10 -1.40 20.53
CA LEU A 403 -15.13 -2.16 19.75
C LEU A 403 -15.83 -3.22 18.91
N ASP A 404 -15.48 -3.23 17.62
CA ASP A 404 -15.94 -4.24 16.68
C ASP A 404 -15.39 -5.64 17.04
N LEU A 405 -16.26 -6.63 17.02
CA LEU A 405 -15.93 -8.03 17.23
C LEU A 405 -15.00 -8.58 16.14
N GLU A 406 -15.13 -8.09 14.90
CA GLU A 406 -14.21 -8.45 13.80
C GLU A 406 -12.79 -7.97 14.11
N TYR A 407 -12.65 -6.73 14.61
CA TYR A 407 -11.36 -6.17 15.04
C TYR A 407 -10.74 -6.99 16.18
N LEU A 408 -11.54 -7.36 17.18
CA LEU A 408 -11.09 -8.15 18.32
C LEU A 408 -10.57 -9.53 17.87
N LEU A 409 -11.30 -10.20 16.97
CA LEU A 409 -10.90 -11.47 16.37
C LEU A 409 -9.61 -11.31 15.53
N THR A 410 -9.47 -10.20 14.80
CA THR A 410 -8.25 -9.88 14.04
C THR A 410 -7.02 -9.81 14.95
N GLU A 411 -7.09 -9.05 16.05
CA GLU A 411 -5.96 -8.93 16.99
C GLU A 411 -5.67 -10.25 17.72
N PHE A 412 -6.71 -11.02 18.07
CA PHE A 412 -6.55 -12.34 18.67
C PHE A 412 -5.85 -13.33 17.73
N CYS A 413 -6.29 -13.42 16.46
CA CYS A 413 -5.63 -14.23 15.43
C CYS A 413 -4.19 -13.78 15.20
N ARG A 414 -3.92 -12.47 15.15
CA ARG A 414 -2.55 -11.94 15.10
C ARG A 414 -1.70 -12.42 16.28
N GLY A 415 -2.27 -12.44 17.49
CA GLY A 415 -1.63 -12.98 18.69
C GLY A 415 -1.31 -14.47 18.58
N LEU A 416 -2.26 -15.29 18.10
CA LEU A 416 -2.08 -16.72 17.88
C LEU A 416 -0.94 -17.01 16.89
N LEU A 417 -0.92 -16.28 15.76
CA LEU A 417 0.14 -16.45 14.76
C LEU A 417 1.50 -16.06 15.31
N LYS A 418 1.61 -14.97 16.09
CA LYS A 418 2.86 -14.56 16.77
C LYS A 418 3.34 -15.55 17.83
N ALA A 419 2.42 -16.31 18.41
CA ALA A 419 2.74 -17.37 19.36
C ALA A 419 3.09 -18.72 18.69
N GLY A 420 2.99 -18.82 17.37
CA GLY A 420 3.23 -20.06 16.62
C GLY A 420 2.12 -21.10 16.74
N LYS A 421 0.90 -20.69 17.14
CA LYS A 421 -0.26 -21.59 17.33
C LYS A 421 -1.09 -21.69 16.05
N PHE A 422 -0.50 -22.22 14.99
CA PHE A 422 -1.10 -22.24 13.64
C PHE A 422 -2.36 -23.10 13.54
N SER A 423 -2.37 -24.28 14.17
CA SER A 423 -3.54 -25.17 14.19
C SER A 423 -4.77 -24.50 14.79
N LEU A 424 -4.60 -23.83 15.94
CA LEU A 424 -5.65 -23.06 16.60
C LEU A 424 -6.02 -21.81 15.80
N ALA A 425 -5.03 -21.09 15.24
CA ALA A 425 -5.31 -19.95 14.38
C ALA A 425 -6.20 -20.34 13.19
N ARG A 426 -6.01 -21.53 12.60
CA ARG A 426 -6.85 -22.04 11.50
C ARG A 426 -8.34 -22.08 11.86
N SER A 427 -8.68 -22.50 13.07
CA SER A 427 -10.10 -22.59 13.49
C SER A 427 -10.71 -21.21 13.69
N TYR A 428 -9.97 -20.27 14.28
CA TYR A 428 -10.47 -18.90 14.51
C TYR A 428 -10.52 -18.05 13.24
N LEU A 429 -9.57 -18.25 12.31
CA LEU A 429 -9.54 -17.55 11.02
C LEU A 429 -10.71 -17.93 10.09
N ARG A 430 -11.27 -19.14 10.25
CA ARG A 430 -12.49 -19.57 9.55
C ARG A 430 -13.77 -18.93 10.12
N GLY A 431 -13.65 -18.22 11.23
CA GLY A 431 -14.76 -17.62 11.96
C GLY A 431 -15.14 -18.42 13.20
N THR A 432 -15.64 -17.68 14.18
CA THR A 432 -16.27 -18.20 15.40
C THR A 432 -17.78 -17.98 15.29
N SER A 433 -18.57 -18.64 16.16
CA SER A 433 -20.02 -18.43 16.21
C SER A 433 -20.43 -16.96 16.46
N SER A 434 -19.54 -16.17 17.06
CA SER A 434 -19.78 -14.77 17.42
C SER A 434 -19.19 -13.75 16.44
N ALA A 435 -18.19 -14.12 15.64
CA ALA A 435 -17.47 -13.19 14.75
C ALA A 435 -16.82 -13.94 13.58
N SER A 436 -16.93 -13.39 12.36
CA SER A 436 -16.26 -13.91 11.17
C SER A 436 -15.35 -12.84 10.56
N LEU A 437 -14.27 -13.30 9.92
CA LEU A 437 -13.37 -12.46 9.15
C LEU A 437 -13.66 -12.68 7.67
N ALA A 438 -13.64 -11.61 6.88
CA ALA A 438 -13.55 -11.74 5.43
C ALA A 438 -12.29 -12.55 5.07
N THR A 439 -12.40 -13.46 4.10
CA THR A 439 -11.30 -14.33 3.66
C THR A 439 -10.06 -13.52 3.27
N GLU A 440 -10.25 -12.41 2.56
CA GLU A 440 -9.17 -11.49 2.17
C GLU A 440 -8.41 -10.89 3.37
N LYS A 441 -9.11 -10.50 4.44
CA LYS A 441 -8.47 -9.97 5.64
C LYS A 441 -7.71 -11.06 6.41
N ALA A 442 -8.28 -12.26 6.49
CA ALA A 442 -7.62 -13.42 7.09
C ALA A 442 -6.35 -13.80 6.33
N GLU A 443 -6.39 -13.82 4.99
CA GLU A 443 -5.25 -14.05 4.12
C GLU A 443 -4.16 -13.00 4.32
N ASN A 444 -4.50 -11.72 4.30
CA ASN A 444 -3.55 -10.63 4.53
C ASN A 444 -2.88 -10.70 5.90
N LEU A 445 -3.63 -11.10 6.94
CA LEU A 445 -3.10 -11.26 8.29
C LEU A 445 -2.09 -12.42 8.35
N VAL A 446 -2.37 -13.53 7.67
CA VAL A 446 -1.46 -14.68 7.54
C VAL A 446 -0.20 -14.29 6.78
N ILE A 447 -0.33 -13.59 5.64
CA ILE A 447 0.80 -13.09 4.85
C ILE A 447 1.68 -12.16 5.70
N GLN A 448 1.07 -11.23 6.44
CA GLN A 448 1.83 -10.32 7.29
C GLN A 448 2.59 -11.06 8.39
N ALA A 449 1.97 -12.06 9.03
CA ALA A 449 2.64 -12.87 10.04
C ALA A 449 3.78 -13.73 9.43
N ALA A 450 3.57 -14.33 8.27
CA ALA A 450 4.58 -15.08 7.55
C ALA A 450 5.78 -14.20 7.19
N ARG A 451 5.55 -12.97 6.69
CA ARG A 451 6.60 -11.98 6.41
C ARG A 451 7.36 -11.57 7.68
N GLU A 452 6.67 -11.35 8.80
CA GLU A 452 7.31 -11.05 10.09
C GLU A 452 8.26 -12.18 10.52
N TYR A 453 7.86 -13.45 10.36
CA TYR A 453 8.74 -14.60 10.61
C TYR A 453 9.89 -14.69 9.59
N PHE A 454 9.59 -14.58 8.30
CA PHE A 454 10.59 -14.71 7.25
C PHE A 454 11.69 -13.65 7.37
N PHE A 455 11.33 -12.38 7.54
CA PHE A 455 12.30 -11.28 7.66
C PHE A 455 13.01 -11.21 9.02
N SER A 456 12.58 -11.99 10.02
CA SER A 456 13.29 -12.12 11.30
C SER A 456 14.29 -13.28 11.32
N ALA A 457 14.31 -14.13 10.29
CA ALA A 457 15.24 -15.24 10.21
C ALA A 457 16.69 -14.74 10.00
N SER A 458 17.60 -15.21 10.86
CA SER A 458 19.03 -14.89 10.79
C SER A 458 19.82 -15.81 9.86
N SER A 459 19.24 -16.93 9.43
CA SER A 459 19.82 -17.88 8.47
C SER A 459 18.72 -18.65 7.72
N LEU A 460 19.09 -19.32 6.61
CA LEU A 460 18.15 -20.09 5.78
C LEU A 460 17.67 -21.40 6.43
N SER A 461 18.30 -21.85 7.52
CA SER A 461 17.95 -23.07 8.27
C SER A 461 17.25 -22.79 9.60
N CYS A 462 16.93 -21.52 9.88
CA CYS A 462 16.26 -21.10 11.12
C CYS A 462 14.82 -21.63 11.23
N SER A 463 14.37 -21.86 12.47
CA SER A 463 13.00 -22.33 12.76
C SER A 463 11.91 -21.35 12.28
N GLU A 464 12.27 -20.08 12.16
CA GLU A 464 11.45 -18.96 11.72
C GLU A 464 10.96 -19.14 10.29
N ILE A 465 11.80 -19.69 9.41
CA ILE A 465 11.41 -20.00 8.02
C ILE A 465 10.36 -21.10 7.99
N TRP A 466 10.53 -22.14 8.82
CA TRP A 466 9.52 -23.19 8.95
C TRP A 466 8.20 -22.62 9.49
N LYS A 467 8.24 -21.75 10.51
CA LYS A 467 7.06 -21.04 11.03
C LYS A 467 6.38 -20.18 9.94
N ALA A 468 7.15 -19.52 9.07
CA ALA A 468 6.61 -18.77 7.95
C ALA A 468 5.90 -19.68 6.93
N LYS A 469 6.48 -20.84 6.58
CA LYS A 469 5.84 -21.84 5.71
C LYS A 469 4.55 -22.40 6.33
N GLU A 470 4.57 -22.71 7.63
CA GLU A 470 3.39 -23.20 8.34
C GLU A 470 2.28 -22.15 8.44
N CYS A 471 2.62 -20.85 8.62
CA CYS A 471 1.66 -19.76 8.49
C CYS A 471 0.96 -19.79 7.13
N LEU A 472 1.72 -19.85 6.03
CA LEU A 472 1.17 -19.82 4.67
C LEU A 472 0.34 -21.08 4.36
N ASN A 473 0.69 -22.22 4.95
CA ASN A 473 -0.08 -23.47 4.84
C ASN A 473 -1.47 -23.42 5.53
N LEU A 474 -1.83 -22.31 6.18
CA LEU A 474 -3.19 -22.08 6.67
C LEU A 474 -4.20 -21.85 5.53
N PHE A 475 -3.76 -21.23 4.42
CA PHE A 475 -4.59 -20.92 3.25
C PHE A 475 -3.87 -21.29 1.93
N PRO A 476 -3.62 -22.59 1.67
CA PRO A 476 -2.81 -23.02 0.53
C PRO A 476 -3.46 -22.74 -0.83
N SER A 477 -4.78 -22.53 -0.87
CA SER A 477 -5.53 -22.29 -2.10
C SER A 477 -5.53 -20.82 -2.56
N SER A 478 -5.08 -19.88 -1.72
CA SER A 478 -5.04 -18.46 -2.09
C SER A 478 -3.83 -18.16 -2.97
N ARG A 479 -4.07 -17.43 -4.07
CA ARG A 479 -3.02 -17.01 -5.02
C ARG A 479 -1.96 -16.13 -4.33
N ASN A 480 -2.38 -15.22 -3.46
CA ASN A 480 -1.46 -14.29 -2.78
C ASN A 480 -0.59 -15.01 -1.75
N VAL A 481 -1.18 -15.97 -1.02
CA VAL A 481 -0.46 -16.80 -0.05
C VAL A 481 0.53 -17.71 -0.76
N LYS A 482 0.14 -18.27 -1.91
CA LYS A 482 1.02 -19.08 -2.75
C LYS A 482 2.20 -18.28 -3.30
N ALA A 483 1.98 -17.06 -3.80
CA ALA A 483 3.07 -16.20 -4.27
C ALA A 483 4.13 -15.94 -3.18
N GLU A 484 3.72 -15.73 -1.92
CA GLU A 484 4.67 -15.58 -0.81
C GLU A 484 5.39 -16.90 -0.48
N ALA A 485 4.70 -18.03 -0.56
CA ALA A 485 5.31 -19.35 -0.34
C ALA A 485 6.34 -19.67 -1.43
N ASP A 486 6.02 -19.36 -2.68
CA ASP A 486 6.87 -19.51 -3.86
C ASP A 486 8.17 -18.69 -3.68
N ILE A 487 8.08 -17.46 -3.17
CA ILE A 487 9.26 -16.63 -2.83
C ILE A 487 10.13 -17.29 -1.75
N ILE A 488 9.52 -17.80 -0.67
CA ILE A 488 10.27 -18.47 0.40
C ILE A 488 10.95 -19.73 -0.15
N ASP A 489 10.28 -20.51 -1.00
CA ASP A 489 10.86 -21.71 -1.63
C ASP A 489 11.99 -21.36 -2.62
N ALA A 490 11.85 -20.29 -3.39
CA ALA A 490 12.91 -19.78 -4.27
C ALA A 490 14.17 -19.43 -3.47
N LEU A 491 14.04 -18.69 -2.37
CA LEU A 491 15.16 -18.24 -1.53
C LEU A 491 15.77 -19.35 -0.68
N THR A 492 14.98 -20.33 -0.23
CA THR A 492 15.44 -21.34 0.74
C THR A 492 15.88 -22.65 0.10
N VAL A 493 15.35 -22.99 -1.08
CA VAL A 493 15.59 -24.29 -1.74
C VAL A 493 16.33 -24.09 -3.06
N LYS A 494 15.80 -23.27 -3.96
CA LYS A 494 16.28 -23.21 -5.36
C LYS A 494 17.53 -22.34 -5.54
N LEU A 495 17.55 -21.13 -4.99
CA LEU A 495 18.72 -20.23 -5.09
C LEU A 495 19.99 -20.81 -4.45
N PRO A 496 19.94 -21.47 -3.28
CA PRO A 496 21.12 -22.14 -2.72
C PRO A 496 21.67 -23.26 -3.60
N TYR A 497 20.82 -23.94 -4.38
CA TYR A 497 21.26 -24.97 -5.34
C TYR A 497 22.05 -24.36 -6.51
N LEU A 498 21.72 -23.11 -6.90
CA LEU A 498 22.43 -22.33 -7.93
C LEU A 498 23.64 -21.55 -7.37
N GLY A 499 24.02 -21.79 -6.12
CA GLY A 499 25.16 -21.16 -5.47
C GLY A 499 24.90 -19.76 -4.89
N VAL A 500 23.64 -19.31 -4.83
CA VAL A 500 23.27 -18.00 -4.26
C VAL A 500 22.60 -18.17 -2.91
N THR A 501 23.21 -17.60 -1.87
CA THR A 501 22.61 -17.53 -0.53
C THR A 501 22.25 -16.09 -0.18
N LEU A 502 20.97 -15.74 -0.32
CA LEU A 502 20.43 -14.44 0.06
C LEU A 502 19.61 -14.56 1.34
N LEU A 503 19.97 -13.77 2.36
CA LEU A 503 19.16 -13.69 3.57
C LEU A 503 17.85 -12.94 3.29
N PRO A 504 16.74 -13.27 3.99
CA PRO A 504 15.45 -12.60 3.81
C PRO A 504 15.52 -11.07 3.90
N VAL A 505 16.36 -10.53 4.79
CA VAL A 505 16.57 -9.08 4.93
C VAL A 505 17.27 -8.47 3.71
N GLN A 506 18.22 -9.19 3.10
CA GLN A 506 18.91 -8.76 1.88
C GLN A 506 17.95 -8.79 0.69
N PHE A 507 17.14 -9.85 0.57
CA PHE A 507 16.08 -9.93 -0.45
C PHE A 507 15.16 -8.69 -0.41
N ARG A 508 14.77 -8.23 0.79
CA ARG A 508 13.94 -7.03 0.95
C ARG A 508 14.56 -5.74 0.42
N GLN A 509 15.89 -5.67 0.31
CA GLN A 509 16.60 -4.49 -0.20
C GLN A 509 16.66 -4.44 -1.73
N ILE A 510 16.51 -5.60 -2.38
CA ILE A 510 16.56 -5.73 -3.82
C ILE A 510 15.19 -5.31 -4.39
N LYS A 511 15.19 -4.28 -5.23
CA LYS A 511 13.96 -3.75 -5.84
C LYS A 511 13.54 -4.52 -7.09
N ASP A 512 14.51 -5.05 -7.82
CA ASP A 512 14.29 -5.75 -9.07
C ASP A 512 14.66 -7.23 -8.92
N PRO A 513 13.68 -8.16 -9.01
CA PRO A 513 13.94 -9.60 -8.99
C PRO A 513 14.93 -10.07 -10.05
N MET A 514 15.07 -9.35 -11.17
CA MET A 514 16.02 -9.69 -12.23
C MET A 514 17.47 -9.65 -11.76
N GLU A 515 17.82 -8.78 -10.81
CA GLU A 515 19.17 -8.72 -10.24
C GLU A 515 19.54 -9.99 -9.47
N ILE A 516 18.54 -10.66 -8.87
CA ILE A 516 18.73 -11.95 -8.20
C ILE A 516 19.04 -13.04 -9.24
N ILE A 517 18.36 -13.00 -10.39
CA ILE A 517 18.62 -13.93 -11.49
C ILE A 517 20.02 -13.71 -12.08
N LYS A 518 20.43 -12.46 -12.32
CA LYS A 518 21.81 -12.14 -12.74
C LYS A 518 22.85 -12.66 -11.75
N MET A 519 22.59 -12.51 -10.45
CA MET A 519 23.45 -13.06 -9.41
C MET A 519 23.51 -14.59 -9.48
N ALA A 520 22.39 -15.27 -9.71
CA ALA A 520 22.33 -16.73 -9.83
C ALA A 520 23.01 -17.28 -11.08
N VAL A 521 22.93 -16.54 -12.19
CA VAL A 521 23.56 -16.88 -13.45
C VAL A 521 25.09 -16.75 -13.35
N THR A 522 25.59 -15.76 -12.61
CA THR A 522 27.03 -15.46 -12.48
C THR A 522 27.73 -16.11 -11.28
N SER A 523 26.98 -16.65 -10.31
CA SER A 523 27.54 -17.10 -9.02
C SER A 523 28.40 -18.35 -9.12
N GLN A 524 28.03 -19.32 -9.96
CA GLN A 524 28.77 -20.58 -10.11
C GLN A 524 29.04 -20.87 -11.59
N ALA A 525 30.26 -21.29 -11.91
CA ALA A 525 30.62 -21.73 -13.24
C ALA A 525 29.71 -22.89 -13.66
N GLY A 526 28.91 -22.67 -14.72
CA GLY A 526 27.92 -23.63 -15.22
C GLY A 526 26.50 -23.47 -14.67
N ALA A 527 26.21 -22.50 -13.79
CA ALA A 527 24.83 -22.24 -13.34
C ALA A 527 23.89 -21.88 -14.50
N TYR A 528 24.42 -21.14 -15.50
CA TYR A 528 23.70 -20.78 -16.73
C TYR A 528 23.27 -22.00 -17.58
N LEU A 529 23.86 -23.19 -17.36
CA LEU A 529 23.45 -24.42 -18.05
C LEU A 529 22.08 -24.93 -17.56
N HIS A 530 21.68 -24.58 -16.34
CA HIS A 530 20.42 -25.00 -15.74
C HIS A 530 19.26 -24.06 -16.10
N VAL A 531 19.03 -23.89 -17.41
CA VAL A 531 18.06 -22.93 -17.97
C VAL A 531 16.67 -23.09 -17.38
N ASP A 532 16.15 -24.33 -17.31
CA ASP A 532 14.81 -24.61 -16.79
C ASP A 532 14.67 -24.25 -15.30
N GLU A 533 15.71 -24.47 -14.50
CA GLU A 533 15.71 -24.15 -13.08
C GLU A 533 15.77 -22.64 -12.83
N LEU A 534 16.56 -21.91 -13.64
CA LEU A 534 16.62 -20.45 -13.60
C LEU A 534 15.30 -19.81 -13.98
N ILE A 535 14.61 -20.35 -15.00
CA ILE A 535 13.27 -19.91 -15.39
C ILE A 535 12.25 -20.25 -14.29
N GLU A 536 12.37 -21.41 -13.63
CA GLU A 536 11.53 -21.77 -12.49
C GLU A 536 11.72 -20.79 -11.32
N VAL A 537 12.97 -20.45 -10.97
CA VAL A 537 13.28 -19.45 -9.93
C VAL A 537 12.70 -18.08 -10.31
N ALA A 538 12.84 -17.65 -11.56
CA ALA A 538 12.26 -16.40 -12.03
C ALA A 538 10.73 -16.37 -11.85
N LYS A 539 10.05 -17.45 -12.23
CA LYS A 539 8.59 -17.60 -12.03
C LYS A 539 8.20 -17.54 -10.56
N LEU A 540 8.96 -18.20 -9.68
CA LEU A 540 8.72 -18.17 -8.23
C LEU A 540 8.95 -16.78 -7.61
N LEU A 541 9.88 -16.00 -8.17
CA LEU A 541 10.12 -14.60 -7.77
C LEU A 541 9.09 -13.61 -8.36
N GLY A 542 8.15 -14.09 -9.17
CA GLY A 542 7.07 -13.29 -9.76
C GLY A 542 7.27 -12.90 -11.22
N LEU A 543 8.42 -13.20 -11.82
CA LEU A 543 8.71 -12.97 -13.24
C LEU A 543 8.04 -14.06 -14.08
N SER A 544 6.79 -13.83 -14.45
CA SER A 544 5.93 -14.85 -15.08
C SER A 544 5.34 -14.40 -16.42
N SER A 545 5.55 -13.13 -16.80
CA SER A 545 5.14 -12.67 -18.13
C SER A 545 6.07 -13.21 -19.21
N LEU A 546 5.57 -13.27 -20.45
CA LEU A 546 6.34 -13.77 -21.58
C LEU A 546 7.59 -12.91 -21.86
N ASP A 547 7.47 -11.60 -21.68
CA ASP A 547 8.56 -10.64 -21.89
C ASP A 547 9.63 -10.77 -20.79
N GLU A 548 9.22 -10.92 -19.52
CA GLU A 548 10.16 -11.14 -18.41
C GLU A 548 10.91 -12.47 -18.55
N ILE A 549 10.22 -13.54 -18.97
CA ILE A 549 10.88 -14.83 -19.23
C ILE A 549 11.89 -14.69 -20.38
N SER A 550 11.53 -13.94 -21.43
CA SER A 550 12.44 -13.66 -22.55
C SER A 550 13.64 -12.81 -22.11
N ALA A 551 13.46 -11.89 -21.15
CA ALA A 551 14.55 -11.14 -20.54
C ALA A 551 15.46 -12.03 -19.67
N VAL A 552 14.91 -13.02 -18.96
CA VAL A 552 15.71 -14.02 -18.23
C VAL A 552 16.53 -14.87 -19.20
N GLU A 553 15.91 -15.38 -20.26
CA GLU A 553 16.59 -16.12 -21.33
C GLU A 553 17.69 -15.29 -22.00
N GLU A 554 17.48 -13.98 -22.18
CA GLU A 554 18.51 -13.05 -22.66
C GLU A 554 19.71 -12.99 -21.70
N VAL A 555 19.47 -12.83 -20.39
CA VAL A 555 20.55 -12.81 -19.38
C VAL A 555 21.36 -14.10 -19.41
N ILE A 556 20.68 -15.25 -19.54
CA ILE A 556 21.33 -16.56 -19.66
C ILE A 556 22.13 -16.64 -20.96
N ALA A 557 21.58 -16.18 -22.10
CA ALA A 557 22.26 -16.20 -23.38
C ALA A 557 23.53 -15.32 -23.38
N ARG A 558 23.47 -14.15 -22.73
CA ARG A 558 24.62 -13.26 -22.57
C ARG A 558 25.70 -13.89 -21.70
N GLU A 559 25.34 -14.54 -20.59
CA GLU A 559 26.31 -15.25 -19.75
C GLU A 559 26.94 -16.45 -20.48
N ALA A 560 26.14 -17.24 -21.21
CA ALA A 560 26.64 -18.36 -22.01
C ALA A 560 27.67 -17.88 -23.04
N ALA A 561 27.42 -16.74 -23.69
CA ALA A 561 28.35 -16.13 -24.63
C ALA A 561 29.66 -15.66 -23.95
N VAL A 562 29.59 -15.03 -22.77
CA VAL A 562 30.77 -14.60 -22.00
C VAL A 562 31.59 -15.80 -21.51
N SER A 563 30.91 -16.86 -21.09
CA SER A 563 31.54 -18.12 -20.66
C SER A 563 32.10 -18.96 -21.82
N GLY A 564 31.87 -18.56 -23.07
CA GLY A 564 32.38 -19.23 -24.27
C GLY A 564 31.52 -20.40 -24.78
N ASP A 565 30.34 -20.63 -24.19
CA ASP A 565 29.36 -21.61 -24.66
C ASP A 565 28.48 -21.01 -25.76
N LEU A 566 29.09 -20.90 -26.94
CA LEU A 566 28.46 -20.28 -28.10
C LEU A 566 27.29 -21.11 -28.68
N GLN A 567 27.18 -22.40 -28.36
CA GLN A 567 26.06 -23.25 -28.81
C GLN A 567 24.80 -22.95 -28.00
N LEU A 568 24.90 -22.90 -26.67
CA LEU A 568 23.77 -22.53 -25.83
C LEU A 568 23.32 -21.08 -26.10
N ALA A 569 24.27 -20.16 -26.27
CA ALA A 569 23.95 -18.78 -26.65
C ALA A 569 23.21 -18.70 -27.99
N PHE A 570 23.62 -19.51 -28.98
CA PHE A 570 22.94 -19.62 -30.26
C PHE A 570 21.50 -20.14 -30.15
N ASP A 571 21.30 -21.25 -29.46
CA ASP A 571 19.98 -21.86 -29.30
C ASP A 571 18.99 -20.91 -28.61
N LEU A 572 19.45 -20.21 -27.57
CA LEU A 572 18.66 -19.21 -26.86
C LEU A 572 18.38 -17.98 -27.74
N CYS A 573 19.36 -17.47 -28.50
CA CYS A 573 19.17 -16.37 -29.44
C CYS A 573 18.16 -16.72 -30.55
N LEU A 574 18.19 -17.94 -31.08
CA LEU A 574 17.23 -18.39 -32.08
C LEU A 574 15.81 -18.44 -31.51
N LEU A 575 15.66 -18.89 -30.27
CA LEU A 575 14.39 -18.95 -29.56
C LEU A 575 13.85 -17.54 -29.25
N LEU A 576 14.71 -16.63 -28.80
CA LEU A 576 14.38 -15.22 -28.56
C LEU A 576 14.01 -14.46 -29.83
N ALA A 577 14.72 -14.73 -30.94
CA ALA A 577 14.40 -14.18 -32.25
C ALA A 577 13.01 -14.62 -32.75
N LYS A 578 12.65 -15.90 -32.55
CA LYS A 578 11.31 -16.41 -32.87
C LYS A 578 10.21 -15.77 -32.01
N LYS A 579 10.51 -15.43 -30.76
CA LYS A 579 9.61 -14.71 -29.86
C LYS A 579 9.50 -13.21 -30.17
N GLY A 580 10.43 -12.65 -30.92
CA GLY A 580 10.46 -11.22 -31.25
C GLY A 580 11.11 -10.33 -30.19
N HIS A 581 11.96 -10.88 -29.31
CA HIS A 581 12.60 -10.12 -28.23
C HIS A 581 13.77 -9.27 -28.76
N GLY A 582 13.48 -8.02 -29.14
CA GLY A 582 14.41 -7.18 -29.89
C GLY A 582 15.72 -6.82 -29.19
N LEU A 583 15.80 -6.85 -27.84
CA LEU A 583 16.98 -6.42 -27.08
C LEU A 583 18.23 -7.28 -27.34
N VAL A 584 18.07 -8.49 -27.86
CA VAL A 584 19.15 -9.46 -28.13
C VAL A 584 19.78 -9.26 -29.51
N TRP A 585 19.38 -8.23 -30.27
CA TRP A 585 19.82 -8.01 -31.65
C TRP A 585 21.35 -7.95 -31.78
N ASP A 586 22.03 -7.36 -30.79
CA ASP A 586 23.47 -7.18 -30.72
C ASP A 586 24.20 -8.53 -30.57
N LEU A 587 23.70 -9.37 -29.66
CA LEU A 587 24.23 -10.71 -29.44
C LEU A 587 23.93 -11.61 -30.65
N CYS A 588 22.74 -11.51 -31.25
CA CYS A 588 22.40 -12.21 -32.49
C CYS A 588 23.34 -11.82 -33.64
N ALA A 589 23.65 -10.53 -33.79
CA ALA A 589 24.59 -10.02 -34.78
C ALA A 589 26.03 -10.53 -34.53
N ALA A 590 26.48 -10.50 -33.27
CA ALA A 590 27.80 -10.97 -32.89
C ALA A 590 27.97 -12.48 -33.15
N LEU A 591 26.98 -13.30 -32.77
CA LEU A 591 27.00 -14.74 -32.99
C LEU A 591 26.96 -15.10 -34.48
N ALA A 592 26.16 -14.39 -35.29
CA ALA A 592 26.07 -14.64 -36.72
C ALA A 592 27.34 -14.26 -37.50
N ARG A 593 28.06 -13.21 -37.04
CA ARG A 593 29.37 -12.80 -37.57
C ARG A 593 30.53 -13.64 -37.02
N GLY A 594 30.32 -14.32 -35.90
CA GLY A 594 31.35 -15.11 -35.21
C GLY A 594 31.78 -16.38 -35.95
N PRO A 595 32.89 -17.01 -35.51
CA PRO A 595 33.50 -18.16 -36.16
C PRO A 595 32.83 -19.50 -35.80
N LEU A 596 31.51 -19.54 -35.55
CA LEU A 596 30.86 -20.81 -35.18
C LEU A 596 30.91 -21.80 -36.35
N GLU A 597 31.81 -22.77 -36.27
CA GLU A 597 32.11 -23.73 -37.35
C GLU A 597 30.88 -24.58 -37.76
N ASN A 598 29.91 -24.74 -36.86
CA ASN A 598 28.73 -25.60 -37.06
C ASN A 598 27.45 -24.83 -37.42
N MET A 599 27.48 -23.51 -37.59
CA MET A 599 26.27 -22.77 -37.98
C MET A 599 26.01 -22.82 -39.47
N ASP A 600 24.81 -23.26 -39.84
CA ASP A 600 24.31 -23.17 -41.20
C ASP A 600 24.09 -21.71 -41.63
N ILE A 601 24.31 -21.44 -42.92
CA ILE A 601 24.13 -20.10 -43.49
C ILE A 601 22.68 -19.62 -43.32
N SER A 602 21.69 -20.52 -43.34
CA SER A 602 20.29 -20.16 -43.11
C SER A 602 20.07 -19.59 -41.71
N SER A 603 20.56 -20.22 -40.66
CA SER A 603 20.45 -19.70 -39.28
C SER A 603 21.22 -18.39 -39.10
N ARG A 604 22.42 -18.25 -39.67
CA ARG A 604 23.16 -16.96 -39.65
C ARG A 604 22.36 -15.84 -40.30
N LYS A 605 21.73 -16.12 -41.45
CA LYS A 605 20.86 -15.16 -42.15
C LYS A 605 19.58 -14.84 -41.37
N GLN A 606 19.01 -15.81 -40.64
CA GLN A 606 17.87 -15.57 -39.76
C GLN A 606 18.24 -14.65 -38.59
N LEU A 607 19.35 -14.90 -37.91
CA LEU A 607 19.83 -14.07 -36.80
C LEU A 607 20.20 -12.65 -37.25
N LEU A 608 20.88 -12.50 -38.40
CA LEU A 608 21.17 -11.17 -38.96
C LEU A 608 19.91 -10.47 -39.49
N GLY A 609 18.97 -11.22 -40.06
CA GLY A 609 17.68 -10.68 -40.49
C GLY A 609 16.88 -10.15 -39.31
N PHE A 610 16.88 -10.87 -38.19
CA PHE A 610 16.31 -10.42 -36.93
C PHE A 610 17.06 -9.21 -36.35
N ALA A 611 18.40 -9.24 -36.37
CA ALA A 611 19.18 -8.11 -35.91
C ALA A 611 18.87 -6.84 -36.73
N LEU A 612 18.72 -6.96 -38.05
CA LEU A 612 18.35 -5.85 -38.94
C LEU A 612 16.96 -5.26 -38.68
N SER A 613 16.03 -6.04 -38.12
CA SER A 613 14.70 -5.51 -37.78
C SER A 613 14.67 -4.77 -36.43
N HIS A 614 15.72 -4.88 -35.62
CA HIS A 614 15.76 -4.34 -34.25
C HIS A 614 17.01 -3.52 -33.92
N CYS A 615 17.99 -3.43 -34.83
CA CYS A 615 19.22 -2.69 -34.61
C CYS A 615 19.00 -1.17 -34.61
N ASP A 616 19.96 -0.46 -34.06
CA ASP A 616 20.06 1.00 -34.13
C ASP A 616 20.42 1.48 -35.55
N GLU A 617 20.17 2.76 -35.83
CA GLU A 617 20.36 3.36 -37.16
C GLU A 617 21.81 3.29 -37.65
N GLU A 618 22.80 3.29 -36.75
CA GLU A 618 24.22 3.24 -37.11
C GLU A 618 24.61 1.85 -37.61
N SER A 619 24.11 0.80 -36.93
CA SER A 619 24.41 -0.61 -37.23
C SER A 619 23.73 -1.16 -38.48
N ILE A 620 22.68 -0.52 -39.01
CA ILE A 620 21.91 -1.02 -40.19
C ILE A 620 22.86 -1.26 -41.38
N SER A 621 23.73 -0.30 -41.67
CA SER A 621 24.60 -0.34 -42.84
C SER A 621 25.55 -1.55 -42.80
N GLU A 622 26.22 -1.76 -41.67
CA GLU A 622 27.16 -2.86 -41.47
C GLU A 622 26.48 -4.22 -41.40
N LEU A 623 25.31 -4.32 -40.74
CA LEU A 623 24.55 -5.57 -40.65
C LEU A 623 23.98 -5.97 -42.00
N LEU A 624 23.54 -5.00 -42.79
CA LEU A 624 22.98 -5.25 -44.11
C LEU A 624 24.07 -5.72 -45.09
N LEU A 625 25.28 -5.15 -44.99
CA LEU A 625 26.43 -5.64 -45.75
C LEU A 625 26.80 -7.08 -45.34
N ALA A 626 26.88 -7.37 -44.05
CA ALA A 626 27.16 -8.72 -43.56
C ALA A 626 26.10 -9.74 -44.03
N TRP A 627 24.82 -9.37 -43.99
CA TRP A 627 23.73 -10.21 -44.48
C TRP A 627 23.82 -10.43 -46.00
N LYS A 628 24.13 -9.39 -46.79
CA LYS A 628 24.31 -9.48 -48.24
C LYS A 628 25.48 -10.38 -48.62
N ASP A 629 26.58 -10.33 -47.87
CA ASP A 629 27.74 -11.19 -48.09
C ASP A 629 27.39 -12.67 -47.83
N LEU A 630 26.71 -12.96 -46.71
CA LEU A 630 26.24 -14.32 -46.40
C LEU A 630 25.19 -14.83 -47.39
N ASP A 631 24.31 -13.96 -47.88
CA ASP A 631 23.36 -14.32 -48.94
C ASP A 631 24.08 -14.70 -50.23
N MET A 632 25.13 -13.96 -50.60
CA MET A 632 25.94 -14.27 -51.78
C MET A 632 26.66 -15.62 -51.62
N GLN A 633 27.26 -15.86 -50.45
CA GLN A 633 27.90 -17.14 -50.13
C GLN A 633 26.89 -18.30 -50.20
N GLY A 634 25.72 -18.15 -49.60
CA GLY A 634 24.68 -19.18 -49.62
C GLY A 634 24.17 -19.51 -51.03
N GLN A 635 24.06 -18.51 -51.91
CA GLN A 635 23.73 -18.74 -53.33
C GLN A 635 24.83 -19.55 -54.04
N CYS A 636 26.11 -19.22 -53.81
CA CYS A 636 27.23 -19.98 -54.35
C CYS A 636 27.28 -21.42 -53.81
N GLU A 637 27.06 -21.66 -52.52
CA GLU A 637 27.01 -23.00 -51.93
C GLU A 637 25.85 -23.85 -52.47
N THR A 638 24.69 -23.23 -52.66
CA THR A 638 23.55 -23.89 -53.32
C THR A 638 23.92 -24.31 -54.75
N LEU A 639 24.59 -23.44 -55.51
CA LEU A 639 25.08 -23.77 -56.86
C LEU A 639 26.18 -24.85 -56.85
N MET A 640 27.08 -24.84 -55.87
CA MET A 640 28.12 -25.87 -55.70
C MET A 640 27.52 -27.24 -55.43
N THR A 641 26.56 -27.33 -54.50
CA THR A 641 25.86 -28.59 -54.17
C THR A 641 25.06 -29.16 -55.36
N LEU A 642 24.41 -28.30 -56.15
CA LEU A 642 23.61 -28.72 -57.31
C LEU A 642 24.47 -29.15 -58.53
N THR A 643 25.62 -28.50 -58.71
CA THR A 643 26.50 -28.75 -59.86
C THR A 643 27.50 -29.87 -59.61
N GLY A 644 27.83 -30.15 -58.34
CA GLY A 644 28.91 -31.05 -57.94
C GLY A 644 30.29 -30.50 -58.29
N THR A 645 30.40 -29.19 -58.56
CA THR A 645 31.64 -28.50 -58.95
C THR A 645 32.02 -27.47 -57.89
N ASN A 646 33.32 -27.32 -57.65
CA ASN A 646 33.87 -26.30 -56.75
C ASN A 646 34.40 -25.12 -57.57
N ALA A 647 34.36 -23.91 -57.01
CA ALA A 647 35.14 -22.79 -57.55
C ALA A 647 36.63 -23.18 -57.63
N PRO A 648 37.35 -22.83 -58.70
CA PRO A 648 38.73 -23.25 -58.88
C PRO A 648 39.59 -22.71 -57.73
N ASN A 649 40.38 -23.58 -57.11
CA ASN A 649 41.48 -23.15 -56.26
C ASN A 649 42.46 -22.37 -57.15
N PHE A 650 42.72 -21.12 -56.81
CA PHE A 650 43.70 -20.30 -57.50
C PHE A 650 45.09 -20.95 -57.30
N SER A 651 45.56 -21.75 -58.26
CA SER A 651 46.92 -22.28 -58.24
C SER A 651 47.86 -21.28 -58.89
N ILE A 652 48.69 -20.63 -58.08
CA ILE A 652 49.88 -19.93 -58.56
C ILE A 652 50.79 -21.00 -59.15
N GLN A 653 51.05 -20.94 -60.46
CA GLN A 653 51.95 -21.86 -61.14
C GLN A 653 53.40 -21.52 -60.75
N GLY A 654 53.82 -22.02 -59.60
CA GLY A 654 55.15 -21.73 -59.04
C GLY A 654 55.28 -21.94 -57.53
N SER A 655 54.60 -22.91 -56.91
CA SER A 655 55.07 -23.49 -55.65
C SER A 655 54.55 -24.91 -55.46
N SER A 656 55.44 -25.78 -54.99
CA SER A 656 55.21 -27.20 -54.79
C SER A 656 54.18 -27.48 -53.69
N VAL A 657 53.18 -28.29 -54.05
CA VAL A 657 52.41 -29.24 -53.21
C VAL A 657 52.45 -28.98 -51.70
N ILE A 658 51.45 -28.27 -51.18
CA ILE A 658 50.85 -28.55 -49.87
C ILE A 658 49.33 -28.38 -50.01
N SER A 659 48.60 -29.47 -49.86
CA SER A 659 47.14 -29.47 -49.68
C SER A 659 46.80 -29.02 -48.26
N LEU A 660 46.04 -27.93 -48.09
CA LEU A 660 45.44 -27.56 -46.80
C LEU A 660 44.00 -27.03 -46.97
N PRO A 661 43.05 -27.44 -46.09
CA PRO A 661 41.66 -27.00 -46.13
C PRO A 661 41.44 -25.74 -45.28
N GLY A 662 40.55 -24.86 -45.74
CA GLY A 662 39.92 -23.84 -44.91
C GLY A 662 40.81 -22.65 -44.54
N TYR A 663 40.81 -21.63 -45.39
CA TYR A 663 41.15 -20.27 -44.94
C TYR A 663 39.98 -19.33 -45.22
N SER A 664 39.77 -18.45 -44.25
CA SER A 664 38.77 -17.39 -44.25
C SER A 664 39.16 -16.33 -45.27
N ILE A 665 38.19 -15.57 -45.78
CA ILE A 665 38.45 -14.37 -46.59
C ILE A 665 39.36 -13.37 -45.83
N GLN A 666 39.49 -13.51 -44.51
CA GLN A 666 40.39 -12.73 -43.65
C GLN A 666 41.88 -12.88 -44.00
N ASP A 667 42.34 -14.06 -44.44
CA ASP A 667 43.78 -14.28 -44.72
C ASP A 667 44.23 -13.65 -46.04
N ILE A 668 43.29 -13.29 -46.92
CA ILE A 668 43.54 -12.49 -48.13
C ILE A 668 43.50 -10.99 -47.79
N VAL A 669 42.71 -10.60 -46.78
CA VAL A 669 42.69 -9.23 -46.25
C VAL A 669 43.98 -8.91 -45.48
N ASP A 670 44.62 -9.90 -44.86
CA ASP A 670 45.91 -9.73 -44.18
C ASP A 670 47.11 -9.55 -45.14
N LEU A 671 46.94 -9.80 -46.44
CA LEU A 671 47.93 -9.39 -47.44
C LEU A 671 48.05 -7.85 -47.57
N LYS A 672 47.05 -7.11 -47.05
CA LYS A 672 47.01 -5.64 -47.06
C LYS A 672 47.70 -5.01 -45.83
N ASN A 673 48.07 -5.81 -44.82
CA ASN A 673 48.72 -5.32 -43.59
C ASN A 673 50.25 -5.56 -43.54
N SER A 674 50.84 -6.28 -44.49
CA SER A 674 52.29 -6.41 -44.62
C SER A 674 52.83 -5.43 -45.66
N SER A 675 52.90 -4.15 -45.32
CA SER A 675 53.64 -3.13 -46.08
C SER A 675 55.17 -3.17 -45.83
N GLU A 676 55.68 -4.23 -45.21
CA GLU A 676 57.12 -4.43 -44.98
C GLU A 676 57.53 -5.79 -45.55
N LEU A 677 57.57 -5.88 -46.88
CA LEU A 677 58.44 -6.79 -47.63
C LEU A 677 58.48 -6.29 -49.09
N ALA A 678 58.94 -5.05 -49.22
CA ALA A 678 59.46 -4.54 -50.47
C ALA A 678 60.82 -5.21 -50.72
N ASP A 679 60.80 -6.42 -51.28
CA ASP A 679 61.85 -6.93 -52.17
C ASP A 679 61.47 -8.33 -52.67
N GLY A 680 61.14 -8.45 -53.96
CA GLY A 680 61.28 -9.74 -54.65
C GLY A 680 60.05 -10.37 -55.33
N PHE A 681 58.98 -9.63 -55.63
CA PHE A 681 57.93 -10.13 -56.55
C PHE A 681 57.77 -9.21 -57.76
N ASN A 682 57.88 -9.78 -58.97
CA ASN A 682 57.80 -9.06 -60.24
C ASN A 682 56.46 -8.31 -60.35
N GLY A 683 56.52 -6.97 -60.42
CA GLY A 683 55.32 -6.12 -60.64
C GLY A 683 54.55 -6.47 -61.91
N ALA A 684 55.19 -7.15 -62.87
CA ALA A 684 54.55 -7.63 -64.09
C ALA A 684 53.50 -8.71 -63.84
N ASP A 685 53.68 -9.61 -62.87
CA ASP A 685 52.74 -10.73 -62.64
C ASP A 685 51.48 -10.25 -61.92
N GLN A 686 51.60 -9.33 -60.95
CA GLN A 686 50.45 -8.69 -60.31
C GLN A 686 49.62 -7.87 -61.32
N GLU A 687 50.27 -7.07 -62.16
CA GLU A 687 49.58 -6.27 -63.18
C GLU A 687 48.87 -7.18 -64.22
N ASN A 688 49.49 -8.30 -64.58
CA ASN A 688 48.87 -9.33 -65.44
C ASN A 688 47.65 -9.99 -64.78
N HIS A 689 47.70 -10.28 -63.48
CA HIS A 689 46.56 -10.85 -62.74
C HIS A 689 45.41 -9.84 -62.61
N PHE A 690 45.70 -8.58 -62.27
CA PHE A 690 44.70 -7.51 -62.25
C PHE A 690 44.08 -7.31 -63.64
N ASN A 691 44.88 -7.37 -64.71
CA ASN A 691 44.38 -7.31 -66.08
C ASN A 691 43.50 -8.52 -66.44
N SER A 692 43.83 -9.73 -65.97
CA SER A 692 42.98 -10.91 -66.14
C SER A 692 41.63 -10.78 -65.40
N ILE A 693 41.63 -10.22 -64.19
CA ILE A 693 40.41 -9.96 -63.41
C ILE A 693 39.56 -8.88 -64.10
N LYS A 694 40.18 -7.80 -64.60
CA LYS A 694 39.50 -6.78 -65.41
C LYS A 694 38.91 -7.37 -66.69
N ASN A 695 39.62 -8.26 -67.37
CA ASN A 695 39.11 -8.96 -68.55
C ASN A 695 37.90 -9.85 -68.22
N THR A 696 37.92 -10.47 -67.03
CA THR A 696 36.78 -11.27 -66.56
C THR A 696 35.59 -10.38 -66.21
N LEU A 697 35.82 -9.24 -65.54
CA LEU A 697 34.77 -8.26 -65.23
C LEU A 697 34.18 -7.61 -66.47
N SER A 698 35.00 -7.27 -67.48
CA SER A 698 34.54 -6.67 -68.74
C SER A 698 33.72 -7.61 -69.63
N LEU A 699 33.75 -8.92 -69.34
CA LEU A 699 32.85 -9.90 -69.95
C LEU A 699 31.41 -9.76 -69.43
N VAL A 700 31.24 -9.20 -68.23
CA VAL A 700 29.98 -9.27 -67.46
C VAL A 700 29.41 -7.89 -67.17
N ALA A 701 30.26 -6.90 -66.96
CA ALA A 701 29.93 -5.51 -66.66
C ALA A 701 30.32 -4.57 -67.81
N LYS A 702 29.57 -3.48 -67.97
CA LYS A 702 29.90 -2.40 -68.91
C LYS A 702 31.09 -1.60 -68.37
N ASN A 703 31.92 -1.11 -69.28
CA ASN A 703 33.00 -0.19 -68.91
C ASN A 703 32.41 1.11 -68.34
N LEU A 704 32.92 1.56 -67.19
CA LEU A 704 32.51 2.84 -66.59
C LEU A 704 32.85 3.99 -67.54
N PRO A 705 31.95 4.99 -67.71
CA PRO A 705 32.27 6.18 -68.47
C PRO A 705 33.42 6.93 -67.79
N VAL A 706 34.44 7.29 -68.58
CA VAL A 706 35.71 7.88 -68.12
C VAL A 706 35.53 9.28 -67.49
N GLU A 707 34.34 9.87 -67.59
CA GLU A 707 34.05 11.25 -67.19
C GLU A 707 34.15 11.53 -65.68
N ASN A 708 34.13 10.51 -64.81
CA ASN A 708 34.16 10.68 -63.35
C ASN A 708 35.35 10.02 -62.63
N GLY A 709 36.54 9.89 -63.25
CA GLY A 709 37.80 9.56 -62.54
C GLY A 709 37.90 8.21 -61.80
N THR A 710 36.82 7.47 -61.61
CA THR A 710 36.77 6.12 -61.04
C THR A 710 37.10 5.10 -62.11
N ASN A 711 38.38 4.76 -62.22
CA ASN A 711 38.83 3.60 -63.00
C ASN A 711 38.62 2.32 -62.16
N TRP A 712 38.42 1.17 -62.82
CA TRP A 712 38.30 -0.16 -62.19
C TRP A 712 39.44 -0.43 -61.18
N ASP A 713 40.59 0.19 -61.41
CA ASP A 713 41.77 0.15 -60.53
C ASP A 713 41.49 0.62 -59.10
N LEU A 714 40.80 1.75 -58.92
CA LEU A 714 40.53 2.28 -57.58
C LEU A 714 39.52 1.41 -56.83
N ILE A 715 38.46 0.96 -57.51
CA ILE A 715 37.39 0.14 -56.92
C ILE A 715 37.93 -1.23 -56.48
N LEU A 716 38.80 -1.86 -57.29
CA LEU A 716 39.40 -3.16 -56.97
C LEU A 716 40.52 -3.06 -55.92
N GLN A 717 41.25 -1.95 -55.85
CA GLN A 717 42.27 -1.72 -54.82
C GLN A 717 41.67 -1.37 -53.45
N GLU A 718 40.57 -0.62 -53.44
CA GLU A 718 39.90 -0.19 -52.21
C GLU A 718 39.11 -1.34 -51.57
N ASN A 719 38.50 -2.23 -52.37
CA ASN A 719 37.59 -3.26 -51.88
C ASN A 719 38.08 -4.70 -52.14
N GLY A 720 38.80 -5.27 -51.16
CA GLY A 720 39.35 -6.63 -51.24
C GLY A 720 38.31 -7.74 -51.40
N LYS A 721 37.06 -7.53 -50.96
CA LYS A 721 35.96 -8.50 -51.14
C LYS A 721 35.46 -8.55 -52.59
N ILE A 722 35.42 -7.40 -53.26
CA ILE A 722 35.08 -7.34 -54.69
C ILE A 722 36.17 -8.04 -55.50
N LEU A 723 37.44 -7.79 -55.16
CA LEU A 723 38.59 -8.42 -55.80
C LEU A 723 38.56 -9.94 -55.64
N SER A 724 38.34 -10.46 -54.43
CA SER A 724 38.32 -11.91 -54.17
C SER A 724 37.17 -12.62 -54.89
N PHE A 725 35.96 -12.03 -54.89
CA PHE A 725 34.83 -12.60 -55.63
C PHE A 725 35.09 -12.59 -57.14
N ALA A 726 35.61 -11.48 -57.68
CA ALA A 726 35.92 -11.34 -59.10
C ALA A 726 37.05 -12.27 -59.57
N ALA A 727 37.99 -12.61 -58.69
CA ALA A 727 39.09 -13.51 -58.98
C ALA A 727 38.73 -15.00 -58.89
N ILE A 728 37.84 -15.38 -57.97
CA ILE A 728 37.59 -16.80 -57.62
C ILE A 728 36.19 -17.25 -58.07
N GLN A 729 35.16 -16.52 -57.65
CA GLN A 729 33.76 -16.95 -57.83
C GLN A 729 33.22 -16.56 -59.20
N LEU A 730 33.57 -15.38 -59.71
CA LEU A 730 33.07 -14.89 -61.01
C LEU A 730 33.52 -15.76 -62.20
N PRO A 731 34.78 -16.22 -62.33
CA PRO A 731 35.18 -17.12 -63.41
C PRO A 731 34.45 -18.47 -63.37
N TRP A 732 34.24 -19.02 -62.17
CA TRP A 732 33.49 -20.25 -61.97
C TRP A 732 32.01 -20.11 -62.37
N LEU A 733 31.35 -19.05 -61.90
CA LEU A 733 29.97 -18.76 -62.29
C LEU A 733 29.88 -18.59 -63.82
N LEU A 734 30.85 -17.93 -64.45
CA LEU A 734 30.91 -17.80 -65.91
C LEU A 734 31.07 -19.13 -66.64
N GLU A 735 31.88 -20.05 -66.11
CA GLU A 735 32.01 -21.40 -66.67
C GLU A 735 30.68 -22.17 -66.60
N LEU A 736 29.96 -22.05 -65.48
CA LEU A 736 28.62 -22.64 -65.32
C LEU A 736 27.60 -22.09 -66.31
N THR A 737 27.72 -20.82 -66.73
CA THR A 737 26.83 -20.27 -67.77
C THR A 737 27.08 -20.84 -69.17
N ARG A 738 28.25 -21.44 -69.43
CA ARG A 738 28.67 -21.90 -70.76
C ARG A 738 28.40 -23.38 -71.02
N LYS A 739 28.25 -24.21 -69.98
CA LYS A 739 28.04 -25.66 -70.11
C LYS A 739 26.58 -25.99 -70.37
N GLU A 740 26.29 -26.66 -71.49
CA GLU A 740 24.92 -27.01 -71.92
C GLU A 740 24.21 -28.00 -70.98
N ASP A 741 24.96 -28.85 -70.27
CA ASP A 741 24.40 -29.89 -69.39
C ASP A 741 23.59 -29.36 -68.20
N TYR A 742 23.76 -28.08 -67.84
CA TYR A 742 23.12 -27.45 -66.68
C TYR A 742 21.81 -26.72 -67.00
N SER A 743 21.36 -26.68 -68.25
CA SER A 743 20.03 -26.15 -68.61
C SER A 743 18.89 -27.04 -68.10
N LYS A 744 19.15 -28.35 -67.92
CA LYS A 744 18.14 -29.36 -67.54
C LYS A 744 18.09 -29.70 -66.05
N LYS A 745 19.03 -29.18 -65.24
CA LYS A 745 19.01 -29.35 -63.78
C LYS A 745 18.19 -28.24 -63.15
N PHE A 746 17.09 -28.61 -62.50
CA PHE A 746 16.16 -27.66 -61.88
C PHE A 746 16.46 -27.46 -60.40
N THR A 747 16.34 -26.21 -59.95
CA THR A 747 16.58 -25.77 -58.57
C THR A 747 15.27 -25.28 -57.98
N SER A 748 15.01 -25.58 -56.70
CA SER A 748 13.94 -24.89 -55.98
C SER A 748 14.45 -23.50 -55.58
N GLY A 749 13.94 -22.44 -56.22
CA GLY A 749 14.54 -21.11 -56.10
C GLY A 749 13.55 -19.95 -56.00
N LEU A 750 13.64 -19.24 -54.86
CA LEU A 750 13.54 -17.78 -54.54
C LEU A 750 12.61 -16.80 -55.28
N ILE A 751 11.93 -17.17 -56.36
CA ILE A 751 10.88 -16.35 -56.97
C ILE A 751 9.57 -16.68 -56.25
N PRO A 752 8.86 -15.71 -55.65
CA PRO A 752 7.52 -15.95 -55.12
C PRO A 752 6.62 -16.42 -56.27
N GLY A 753 6.32 -17.73 -56.30
CA GLY A 753 5.41 -18.33 -57.29
C GLY A 753 5.98 -19.40 -58.23
N LYS A 754 7.27 -19.81 -58.15
CA LYS A 754 7.78 -20.95 -58.96
C LYS A 754 8.63 -21.96 -58.19
N GLN A 755 8.42 -23.23 -58.53
CA GLN A 755 9.08 -24.38 -57.91
C GLN A 755 10.38 -24.83 -58.60
N TYR A 756 10.73 -24.35 -59.80
CA TYR A 756 11.91 -24.85 -60.53
C TYR A 756 12.57 -23.79 -61.44
N VAL A 757 13.78 -23.33 -61.11
CA VAL A 757 14.63 -22.45 -61.94
C VAL A 757 15.86 -23.22 -62.39
N SER A 758 16.31 -23.13 -63.65
CA SER A 758 17.50 -23.87 -64.10
C SER A 758 18.77 -23.39 -63.39
N VAL A 759 19.75 -24.28 -63.20
CA VAL A 759 21.06 -23.93 -62.61
C VAL A 759 21.74 -22.79 -63.40
N ARG A 760 21.59 -22.78 -64.73
CA ARG A 760 22.11 -21.72 -65.60
C ARG A 760 21.45 -20.36 -65.32
N THR A 761 20.13 -20.32 -65.22
CA THR A 761 19.39 -19.09 -64.89
C THR A 761 19.79 -18.58 -63.51
N GLN A 762 19.87 -19.47 -62.52
CA GLN A 762 20.25 -19.13 -61.15
C GLN A 762 21.68 -18.56 -61.09
N THR A 763 22.61 -19.13 -61.85
CA THR A 763 23.99 -18.64 -61.97
C THR A 763 24.04 -17.22 -62.53
N VAL A 764 23.32 -16.96 -63.62
CA VAL A 764 23.24 -15.61 -64.23
C VAL A 764 22.60 -14.61 -63.26
N ILE A 765 21.56 -15.02 -62.52
CA ILE A 765 20.92 -14.20 -61.48
C ILE A 765 21.90 -13.88 -60.35
N THR A 766 22.70 -14.84 -59.89
CA THR A 766 23.72 -14.63 -58.85
C THR A 766 24.78 -13.62 -59.32
N ILE A 767 25.27 -13.75 -60.56
CA ILE A 767 26.19 -12.78 -61.16
C ILE A 767 25.56 -11.38 -61.23
N LEU A 768 24.32 -11.26 -61.73
CA LEU A 768 23.61 -9.99 -61.83
C LEU A 768 23.34 -9.37 -60.46
N SER A 769 22.99 -10.19 -59.45
CA SER A 769 22.78 -9.75 -58.07
C SER A 769 24.09 -9.21 -57.47
N TRP A 770 25.21 -9.88 -57.72
CA TRP A 770 26.53 -9.41 -57.29
C TRP A 770 26.91 -8.08 -57.96
N LEU A 771 26.71 -7.95 -59.28
CA LEU A 771 26.98 -6.70 -60.01
C LEU A 771 26.15 -5.53 -59.46
N ALA A 772 24.84 -5.74 -59.28
CA ALA A 772 23.94 -4.72 -58.78
C ALA A 772 24.30 -4.28 -57.34
N ARG A 773 24.72 -5.22 -56.48
CA ARG A 773 25.15 -4.93 -55.09
C ARG A 773 26.41 -4.07 -55.02
N ASN A 774 27.28 -4.17 -56.02
CA ASN A 774 28.56 -3.46 -56.08
C ASN A 774 28.54 -2.27 -57.05
N GLY A 775 27.38 -1.87 -57.55
CA GLY A 775 27.22 -0.67 -58.39
C GLY A 775 27.69 -0.84 -59.85
N PHE A 776 27.87 -2.07 -60.32
CA PHE A 776 28.29 -2.34 -61.70
C PHE A 776 27.09 -2.50 -62.63
N ALA A 777 27.13 -1.83 -63.79
CA ALA A 777 26.11 -2.00 -64.83
C ALA A 777 26.36 -3.29 -65.63
N PRO A 778 25.38 -4.21 -65.76
CA PRO A 778 25.56 -5.46 -66.51
C PRO A 778 25.66 -5.22 -68.02
N ARG A 779 26.38 -6.12 -68.71
CA ARG A 779 26.41 -6.18 -70.18
C ARG A 779 25.12 -6.74 -70.75
N ASP A 780 24.82 -6.30 -71.95
CA ASP A 780 23.65 -6.72 -72.73
C ASP A 780 23.68 -8.23 -73.01
N ASP A 781 24.86 -8.82 -73.25
CA ASP A 781 25.01 -10.26 -73.48
C ASP A 781 24.52 -11.10 -72.30
N LEU A 782 24.76 -10.63 -71.07
CA LEU A 782 24.35 -11.32 -69.85
C LEU A 782 22.84 -11.19 -69.62
N ILE A 783 22.28 -10.00 -69.88
CA ILE A 783 20.83 -9.75 -69.82
C ILE A 783 20.11 -10.59 -70.90
N ALA A 784 20.66 -10.66 -72.11
CA ALA A 784 20.14 -11.47 -73.19
C ALA A 784 20.23 -12.96 -72.88
N SER A 785 21.32 -13.44 -72.25
CA SER A 785 21.44 -14.82 -71.78
C SER A 785 20.43 -15.16 -70.69
N LEU A 786 20.12 -14.23 -69.78
CA LEU A 786 19.07 -14.42 -68.79
C LEU A 786 17.69 -14.54 -69.47
N ALA A 787 17.38 -13.60 -70.36
CA ALA A 787 16.13 -13.60 -71.10
C ALA A 787 15.96 -14.86 -71.94
N LYS A 788 17.01 -15.30 -72.64
CA LYS A 788 17.01 -16.54 -73.43
C LYS A 788 16.70 -17.77 -72.57
N SER A 789 17.24 -17.81 -71.35
CA SER A 789 16.98 -18.91 -70.40
C SER A 789 15.57 -18.90 -69.82
N ILE A 790 14.97 -17.72 -69.61
CA ILE A 790 13.56 -17.59 -69.18
C ILE A 790 12.60 -17.97 -70.31
N LEU A 791 12.98 -17.68 -71.56
CA LEU A 791 12.19 -17.95 -72.75
C LEU A 791 12.37 -19.39 -73.30
N GLU A 792 13.19 -20.23 -72.67
CA GLU A 792 13.44 -21.60 -73.11
C GLU A 792 12.22 -22.50 -72.88
N PRO A 793 11.80 -23.33 -73.86
CA PRO A 793 10.58 -24.15 -73.73
C PRO A 793 10.76 -25.33 -72.74
N PRO A 794 9.69 -25.75 -72.02
CA PRO A 794 8.33 -25.22 -72.08
C PRO A 794 8.17 -23.92 -71.29
N ALA A 795 7.67 -22.87 -71.95
CA ALA A 795 7.50 -21.54 -71.36
C ALA A 795 6.02 -21.11 -71.35
N THR A 796 5.59 -20.55 -70.22
CA THR A 796 4.27 -19.95 -70.00
C THR A 796 4.17 -18.55 -70.61
N GLU A 797 2.96 -18.07 -70.85
CA GLU A 797 2.75 -16.70 -71.36
C GLU A 797 3.32 -15.64 -70.40
N GLU A 798 3.30 -15.90 -69.09
CA GLU A 798 3.94 -15.06 -68.09
C GLU A 798 5.48 -15.05 -68.21
N GLU A 799 6.11 -16.20 -68.48
CA GLU A 799 7.55 -16.29 -68.74
C GLU A 799 7.95 -15.53 -69.99
N ASP A 800 7.13 -15.61 -71.04
CA ASP A 800 7.39 -14.89 -72.28
C ASP A 800 7.39 -13.38 -72.06
N VAL A 801 6.43 -12.89 -71.26
CA VAL A 801 6.36 -11.48 -70.87
C VAL A 801 7.53 -11.09 -69.96
N ILE A 802 7.91 -11.92 -68.99
CA ILE A 802 9.05 -11.67 -68.11
C ILE A 802 10.35 -11.63 -68.91
N GLY A 803 10.61 -12.61 -69.77
CA GLY A 803 11.78 -12.66 -70.63
C GLY A 803 11.86 -11.44 -71.54
N CYS A 804 10.74 -11.05 -72.15
CA CYS A 804 10.64 -9.82 -72.94
C CYS A 804 10.93 -8.55 -72.13
N SER A 805 10.47 -8.49 -70.87
CA SER A 805 10.77 -7.36 -69.97
C SER A 805 12.26 -7.20 -69.69
N PHE A 806 13.04 -8.29 -69.74
CA PHE A 806 14.51 -8.23 -69.66
C PHE A 806 15.13 -7.75 -70.96
N LEU A 807 14.64 -8.24 -72.12
CA LEU A 807 15.09 -7.82 -73.46
C LEU A 807 14.88 -6.32 -73.73
N LEU A 808 13.88 -5.69 -73.10
CA LEU A 808 13.65 -4.24 -73.21
C LEU A 808 14.75 -3.37 -72.58
N ASN A 809 15.66 -3.97 -71.79
CA ASN A 809 16.79 -3.27 -71.15
C ASN A 809 18.08 -3.36 -71.94
N LEU A 810 18.09 -4.10 -73.04
CA LEU A 810 19.22 -4.13 -73.95
C LEU A 810 19.37 -2.74 -74.58
N VAL A 811 20.61 -2.26 -74.66
CA VAL A 811 20.97 -1.07 -75.41
C VAL A 811 20.79 -1.35 -76.90
N ASP A 812 21.17 -2.56 -77.34
CA ASP A 812 20.84 -3.07 -78.67
C ASP A 812 19.51 -3.83 -78.68
N ALA A 813 18.44 -3.16 -79.12
CA ALA A 813 17.12 -3.75 -79.25
C ALA A 813 17.05 -4.88 -80.31
N PHE A 814 17.96 -4.90 -81.30
CA PHE A 814 17.95 -5.94 -82.34
C PHE A 814 18.47 -7.29 -81.81
N SER A 815 19.35 -7.28 -80.81
CA SER A 815 19.72 -8.49 -80.07
C SER A 815 18.51 -9.16 -79.42
N GLY A 816 17.54 -8.38 -78.93
CA GLY A 816 16.27 -8.91 -78.41
C GLY A 816 15.40 -9.57 -79.49
N VAL A 817 15.39 -9.01 -80.70
CA VAL A 817 14.72 -9.61 -81.87
C VAL A 817 15.31 -10.97 -82.20
N GLN A 818 16.64 -11.10 -82.20
CA GLN A 818 17.30 -12.37 -82.47
C GLN A 818 16.91 -13.46 -81.47
N VAL A 819 16.84 -13.12 -80.17
CA VAL A 819 16.41 -14.06 -79.13
C VAL A 819 14.96 -14.51 -79.36
N ILE A 820 14.06 -13.59 -79.69
CA ILE A 820 12.64 -13.92 -79.95
C ILE A 820 12.50 -14.76 -81.23
N GLU A 821 13.22 -14.45 -82.29
CA GLU A 821 13.22 -15.23 -83.54
C GLU A 821 13.81 -16.63 -83.34
N GLU A 822 14.83 -16.79 -82.51
CA GLU A 822 15.39 -18.10 -82.16
C GLU A 822 14.35 -18.96 -81.42
N GLN A 823 13.64 -18.39 -80.44
CA GLN A 823 12.57 -19.10 -79.72
C GLN A 823 11.37 -19.45 -80.60
N LEU A 824 11.07 -18.61 -81.60
CA LEU A 824 10.06 -18.91 -82.62
C LEU A 824 10.44 -20.05 -83.57
N ARG A 825 11.72 -20.46 -83.62
CA ARG A 825 12.19 -21.61 -84.42
C ARG A 825 12.25 -22.89 -83.60
N THR A 826 12.48 -22.79 -82.28
CA THR A 826 12.67 -23.95 -81.39
C THR A 826 11.36 -24.51 -80.84
N ARG A 827 10.30 -23.71 -80.73
CA ARG A 827 9.01 -24.13 -80.15
C ARG A 827 8.14 -24.90 -81.14
N GLU A 828 7.73 -26.10 -80.74
CA GLU A 828 6.81 -26.97 -81.51
C GLU A 828 5.34 -26.82 -81.05
N ASN A 829 5.11 -26.43 -79.79
CA ASN A 829 3.77 -26.29 -79.21
C ASN A 829 3.07 -25.02 -79.69
N TYR A 830 1.87 -25.16 -80.26
CA TYR A 830 1.06 -24.04 -80.76
C TYR A 830 0.83 -22.93 -79.73
N LEU A 831 0.45 -23.27 -78.49
CA LEU A 831 0.12 -22.26 -77.49
C LEU A 831 1.35 -21.43 -77.10
N GLU A 832 2.51 -22.08 -76.98
CA GLU A 832 3.79 -21.44 -76.69
C GLU A 832 4.28 -20.59 -77.86
N THR A 833 4.06 -21.06 -79.11
CA THR A 833 4.39 -20.33 -80.33
C THR A 833 3.51 -19.08 -80.50
N CYS A 834 2.19 -19.18 -80.25
CA CYS A 834 1.29 -18.03 -80.27
C CYS A 834 1.65 -17.02 -79.16
N SER A 835 2.02 -17.51 -77.97
CA SER A 835 2.45 -16.69 -76.86
C SER A 835 3.68 -15.84 -77.22
N ILE A 836 4.76 -16.46 -77.70
CA ILE A 836 5.98 -15.74 -78.08
C ILE A 836 5.77 -14.82 -79.30
N MET A 837 4.89 -15.18 -80.25
CA MET A 837 4.47 -14.27 -81.33
C MET A 837 3.77 -13.03 -80.78
N ASN A 838 2.84 -13.19 -79.82
CA ASN A 838 2.17 -12.08 -79.17
C ASN A 838 3.15 -11.16 -78.43
N VAL A 839 4.11 -11.76 -77.73
CA VAL A 839 5.15 -11.03 -77.02
C VAL A 839 6.10 -10.32 -77.99
N GLY A 840 6.49 -10.96 -79.09
CA GLY A 840 7.28 -10.35 -80.17
C GLY A 840 6.58 -9.16 -80.81
N MET A 841 5.27 -9.27 -81.12
CA MET A 841 4.48 -8.14 -81.61
C MET A 841 4.44 -6.98 -80.60
N THR A 842 4.32 -7.29 -79.31
CA THR A 842 4.33 -6.29 -78.24
C THR A 842 5.69 -5.62 -78.11
N TYR A 843 6.79 -6.38 -78.19
CA TYR A 843 8.16 -5.87 -78.24
C TYR A 843 8.36 -4.91 -79.42
N SER A 844 7.88 -5.28 -80.62
CA SER A 844 7.90 -4.39 -81.78
C SER A 844 7.15 -3.09 -81.55
N ILE A 845 5.94 -3.14 -80.97
CA ILE A 845 5.16 -1.93 -80.72
C ILE A 845 5.89 -1.00 -79.74
N LEU A 846 6.46 -1.55 -78.66
CA LEU A 846 7.16 -0.76 -77.63
C LEU A 846 8.42 -0.07 -78.14
N HIS A 847 9.09 -0.65 -79.15
CA HIS A 847 10.23 -0.01 -79.83
C HIS A 847 9.81 0.89 -81.00
N ASN A 848 8.58 0.76 -81.51
CA ASN A 848 8.05 1.55 -82.63
C ASN A 848 7.29 2.82 -82.21
N THR A 849 6.81 2.93 -80.97
CA THR A 849 6.18 4.17 -80.46
C THR A 849 7.23 5.28 -80.40
N GLY A 850 7.27 6.11 -81.44
CA GLY A 850 8.17 7.25 -81.52
C GLY A 850 7.91 8.27 -80.40
N VAL A 851 8.99 8.64 -79.71
CA VAL A 851 9.17 9.85 -78.88
C VAL A 851 8.61 9.86 -77.43
N ASP A 852 7.64 9.03 -77.04
CA ASP A 852 7.05 9.13 -75.67
C ASP A 852 7.68 8.22 -74.58
N CYS A 853 8.77 7.52 -74.85
CA CYS A 853 9.44 6.64 -73.87
C CYS A 853 10.96 6.87 -73.83
N GLU A 854 11.41 7.71 -72.91
CA GLU A 854 12.83 8.05 -72.75
C GLU A 854 13.65 6.92 -72.10
N GLY A 855 13.00 5.98 -71.39
CA GLY A 855 13.70 4.94 -70.62
C GLY A 855 13.11 3.53 -70.69
N PRO A 856 13.92 2.49 -70.40
CA PRO A 856 13.46 1.10 -70.36
C PRO A 856 12.38 0.83 -69.30
N THR A 857 12.33 1.62 -68.24
CA THR A 857 11.33 1.51 -67.16
C THR A 857 9.90 1.81 -67.64
N GLN A 858 9.74 2.89 -68.42
CA GLN A 858 8.45 3.26 -69.02
C GLN A 858 7.99 2.20 -70.04
N ARG A 859 8.92 1.62 -70.81
CA ARG A 859 8.61 0.52 -71.74
C ARG A 859 8.15 -0.74 -71.01
N ARG A 860 8.72 -1.05 -69.84
CA ARG A 860 8.31 -2.18 -68.99
C ARG A 860 6.92 -1.97 -68.38
N GLU A 861 6.60 -0.76 -67.90
CA GLU A 861 5.25 -0.45 -67.40
C GLU A 861 4.20 -0.60 -68.50
N LEU A 862 4.50 -0.14 -69.71
CA LEU A 862 3.62 -0.32 -70.87
C LEU A 862 3.49 -1.80 -71.28
N LEU A 863 4.56 -2.61 -71.18
CA LEU A 863 4.49 -4.06 -71.40
C LEU A 863 3.54 -4.73 -70.39
N LEU A 864 3.66 -4.40 -69.11
CA LEU A 864 2.79 -4.90 -68.05
C LEU A 864 1.35 -4.42 -68.21
N GLY A 865 1.16 -3.15 -68.58
CA GLY A 865 -0.14 -2.57 -68.91
C GLY A 865 -0.81 -3.33 -70.06
N LYS A 866 -0.10 -3.52 -71.18
CA LYS A 866 -0.59 -4.25 -72.35
C LYS A 866 -0.85 -5.73 -72.08
N PHE A 867 -0.06 -6.36 -71.19
CA PHE A 867 -0.33 -7.72 -70.74
C PHE A 867 -1.61 -7.81 -69.92
N ARG A 868 -1.84 -6.88 -68.98
CA ARG A 868 -3.10 -6.80 -68.21
C ARG A 868 -4.29 -6.46 -69.10
N GLU A 869 -4.07 -5.63 -70.12
CA GLU A 869 -5.07 -5.25 -71.12
C GLU A 869 -5.43 -6.36 -72.10
N LYS A 870 -4.64 -7.43 -72.27
CA LYS A 870 -5.02 -8.61 -73.10
C LYS A 870 -6.32 -9.31 -72.63
N ASN A 871 -6.90 -8.93 -71.49
CA ASN A 871 -8.27 -9.28 -71.09
C ASN A 871 -9.36 -8.34 -71.69
N LYS A 872 -8.98 -7.42 -72.59
CA LYS A 872 -9.85 -6.55 -73.39
C LYS A 872 -9.34 -6.50 -74.84
N PRO A 873 -10.21 -6.64 -75.85
CA PRO A 873 -9.80 -6.49 -77.24
C PRO A 873 -9.32 -5.06 -77.51
N LEU A 874 -8.22 -4.92 -78.25
CA LEU A 874 -7.66 -3.64 -78.69
C LEU A 874 -8.73 -2.77 -79.36
N ASN A 875 -8.83 -1.52 -78.92
CA ASN A 875 -9.76 -0.54 -79.48
C ASN A 875 -9.24 -0.08 -80.86
N ALA A 876 -10.14 0.07 -81.84
CA ALA A 876 -9.79 0.37 -83.23
C ALA A 876 -8.98 1.68 -83.40
N ASP A 877 -9.07 2.60 -82.44
CA ASP A 877 -8.35 3.89 -82.47
C ASP A 877 -6.86 3.78 -82.12
N ASP A 878 -6.43 2.76 -81.37
CA ASP A 878 -5.02 2.55 -81.03
C ASP A 878 -4.22 1.97 -82.20
N ILE A 879 -4.89 1.19 -83.07
CA ILE A 879 -4.31 0.62 -84.30
C ILE A 879 -3.99 1.77 -85.29
N ASN A 880 -4.87 2.76 -85.38
CA ASN A 880 -4.73 3.87 -86.33
C ASN A 880 -3.61 4.85 -85.96
N ARG A 881 -3.28 5.01 -84.67
CA ARG A 881 -2.15 5.88 -84.24
C ARG A 881 -0.78 5.25 -84.51
N ILE A 882 -0.69 3.91 -84.52
CA ILE A 882 0.57 3.18 -84.75
C ILE A 882 0.96 3.17 -86.24
N ASP A 883 -0.01 3.34 -87.14
CA ASP A 883 0.21 3.27 -88.60
C ASP A 883 0.67 4.58 -89.26
N ALA A 884 0.70 5.70 -88.53
CA ALA A 884 0.90 7.03 -89.13
C ALA A 884 2.36 7.51 -89.34
N VAL A 885 3.39 6.78 -88.87
CA VAL A 885 4.81 7.19 -89.05
C VAL A 885 5.53 6.30 -90.08
N GLN A 886 6.52 6.81 -90.81
CA GLN A 886 7.25 6.11 -91.89
C GLN A 886 7.83 4.74 -91.48
N SER A 887 8.03 3.85 -92.47
CA SER A 887 8.42 2.42 -92.32
C SER A 887 9.66 2.18 -91.46
N SER A 888 9.45 1.86 -90.18
CA SER A 888 10.49 1.31 -89.30
C SER A 888 10.54 -0.22 -89.47
N PHE A 889 11.74 -0.80 -89.36
CA PHE A 889 11.95 -2.27 -89.29
C PHE A 889 10.95 -2.95 -88.33
N TRP A 890 10.62 -2.29 -87.21
CA TRP A 890 9.69 -2.78 -86.20
C TRP A 890 8.26 -3.00 -86.71
N ARG A 891 7.77 -2.15 -87.62
CA ARG A 891 6.45 -2.35 -88.23
C ARG A 891 6.45 -3.55 -89.17
N GLU A 892 7.47 -3.68 -90.01
CA GLU A 892 7.59 -4.80 -90.95
C GLU A 892 7.75 -6.13 -90.19
N TRP A 893 8.57 -6.14 -89.13
CA TRP A 893 8.75 -7.33 -88.29
C TRP A 893 7.47 -7.70 -87.53
N LYS A 894 6.69 -6.72 -87.04
CA LYS A 894 5.36 -6.97 -86.46
C LYS A 894 4.40 -7.60 -87.47
N LEU A 895 4.29 -7.04 -88.69
CA LEU A 895 3.43 -7.58 -89.74
C LEU A 895 3.83 -9.02 -90.12
N LYS A 896 5.13 -9.31 -90.18
CA LYS A 896 5.66 -10.66 -90.40
C LYS A 896 5.22 -11.63 -89.29
N LEU A 897 5.22 -11.21 -88.02
CA LEU A 897 4.74 -12.02 -86.90
C LEU A 897 3.22 -12.20 -86.92
N GLU A 898 2.44 -11.16 -87.24
CA GLU A 898 0.98 -11.23 -87.40
C GLU A 898 0.58 -12.22 -88.49
N GLU A 899 1.23 -12.15 -89.65
CA GLU A 899 0.98 -13.05 -90.76
C GLU A 899 1.36 -14.49 -90.42
N LYS A 900 2.54 -14.69 -89.79
CA LYS A 900 2.96 -16.02 -89.33
C LYS A 900 1.98 -16.59 -88.30
N LYS A 901 1.43 -15.77 -87.42
CA LYS A 901 0.40 -16.18 -86.46
C LYS A 901 -0.91 -16.57 -87.15
N ARG A 902 -1.40 -15.77 -88.10
CA ARG A 902 -2.60 -16.11 -88.90
C ARG A 902 -2.42 -17.42 -89.63
N VAL A 903 -1.29 -17.62 -90.31
CA VAL A 903 -1.00 -18.88 -91.03
C VAL A 903 -1.00 -20.06 -90.06
N THR A 904 -0.43 -19.90 -88.86
CA THR A 904 -0.41 -20.95 -87.82
C THR A 904 -1.81 -21.25 -87.27
N GLU A 905 -2.65 -20.22 -87.04
CA GLU A 905 -4.06 -20.35 -86.65
C GLU A 905 -4.91 -21.07 -87.71
N HIS A 906 -4.79 -20.67 -88.97
CA HIS A 906 -5.50 -21.29 -90.09
C HIS A 906 -5.05 -22.73 -90.31
N SER A 907 -3.75 -23.01 -90.19
CA SER A 907 -3.21 -24.38 -90.28
C SER A 907 -3.79 -25.28 -89.18
N ARG A 908 -3.86 -24.80 -87.94
CA ARG A 908 -4.47 -25.55 -86.83
C ARG A 908 -5.98 -25.76 -87.04
N PHE A 909 -6.71 -24.73 -87.47
CA PHE A 909 -8.15 -24.87 -87.74
C PHE A 909 -8.42 -25.87 -88.87
N LEU A 910 -7.57 -25.88 -89.90
CA LEU A 910 -7.59 -26.86 -90.97
C LEU A 910 -7.30 -28.28 -90.48
N GLU A 911 -6.26 -28.48 -89.66
CA GLU A 911 -5.98 -29.78 -89.04
C GLU A 911 -7.11 -30.26 -88.10
N GLN A 912 -7.81 -29.35 -87.42
CA GLN A 912 -8.97 -29.69 -86.57
C GLN A 912 -10.19 -30.10 -87.38
N ILE A 913 -10.46 -29.44 -88.51
CA ILE A 913 -11.60 -29.78 -89.39
C ILE A 913 -11.29 -31.04 -90.19
N ILE A 914 -10.03 -31.19 -90.63
CA ILE A 914 -9.59 -32.30 -91.47
C ILE A 914 -8.29 -32.88 -90.88
N PRO A 915 -8.39 -33.92 -90.04
CA PRO A 915 -7.23 -34.56 -89.44
C PRO A 915 -6.28 -35.13 -90.51
N GLY A 916 -4.99 -34.77 -90.44
CA GLY A 916 -3.95 -35.28 -91.36
C GLY A 916 -3.74 -34.46 -92.65
N VAL A 917 -4.33 -33.27 -92.76
CA VAL A 917 -4.14 -32.38 -93.92
C VAL A 917 -2.75 -31.76 -93.95
N GLU A 918 -2.14 -31.75 -95.14
CA GLU A 918 -0.93 -30.99 -95.44
C GLU A 918 -1.29 -29.51 -95.57
N THR A 919 -1.35 -28.82 -94.43
CA THR A 919 -1.88 -27.46 -94.26
C THR A 919 -1.20 -26.42 -95.15
N ALA A 920 0.12 -26.52 -95.36
CA ALA A 920 0.85 -25.64 -96.26
C ALA A 920 0.37 -25.72 -97.71
N ARG A 921 0.07 -26.95 -98.18
CA ARG A 921 -0.42 -27.19 -99.54
C ARG A 921 -1.89 -26.81 -99.69
N PHE A 922 -2.69 -27.06 -98.65
CA PHE A 922 -4.08 -26.64 -98.61
C PHE A 922 -4.23 -25.10 -98.61
N LEU A 923 -3.45 -24.39 -97.80
CA LEU A 923 -3.48 -22.92 -97.74
C LEU A 923 -2.87 -22.24 -98.97
N SER A 924 -2.02 -22.93 -99.73
CA SER A 924 -1.50 -22.42 -101.02
C SER A 924 -2.54 -22.40 -102.15
N GLY A 925 -3.75 -22.92 -101.93
CA GLY A 925 -4.82 -22.91 -102.93
C GLY A 925 -4.68 -23.97 -104.02
N ASP A 926 -3.96 -25.08 -103.76
CA ASP A 926 -3.87 -26.22 -104.68
C ASP A 926 -5.26 -26.87 -104.82
N ALA A 927 -6.01 -26.43 -105.84
CA ALA A 927 -7.39 -26.86 -106.06
C ALA A 927 -7.51 -28.38 -106.17
N SER A 928 -6.53 -29.05 -106.76
CA SER A 928 -6.55 -30.51 -106.94
C SER A 928 -6.41 -31.25 -105.61
N TYR A 929 -5.52 -30.78 -104.75
CA TYR A 929 -5.32 -31.34 -103.42
C TYR A 929 -6.53 -31.06 -102.51
N ILE A 930 -7.01 -29.80 -102.50
CA ILE A 930 -8.18 -29.38 -101.73
C ILE A 930 -9.41 -30.23 -102.09
N GLU A 931 -9.65 -30.43 -103.39
CA GLU A 931 -10.79 -31.22 -103.86
C GLU A 931 -10.68 -32.69 -103.44
N SER A 932 -9.49 -33.30 -103.57
CA SER A 932 -9.25 -34.69 -103.14
C SER A 932 -9.45 -34.91 -101.63
N VAL A 933 -8.99 -33.97 -100.82
CA VAL A 933 -9.07 -34.01 -99.36
C VAL A 933 -10.51 -33.79 -98.89
N ILE A 934 -11.23 -32.82 -99.48
CA ILE A 934 -12.64 -32.55 -99.16
C ILE A 934 -13.52 -33.74 -99.58
N PHE A 935 -13.30 -34.33 -100.76
CA PHE A 935 -14.05 -35.52 -101.17
C PHE A 935 -13.81 -36.71 -100.23
N SER A 936 -12.56 -36.95 -99.82
CA SER A 936 -12.23 -38.00 -98.85
C SER A 936 -12.93 -37.76 -97.48
N LEU A 937 -12.98 -36.50 -97.03
CA LEU A 937 -13.72 -36.15 -95.81
C LEU A 937 -15.23 -36.37 -95.98
N ILE A 938 -15.83 -35.97 -97.09
CA ILE A 938 -17.27 -36.18 -97.38
C ILE A 938 -17.58 -37.68 -97.45
N GLU A 939 -16.73 -38.51 -98.06
CA GLU A 939 -16.89 -39.97 -98.07
C GLU A 939 -16.83 -40.55 -96.65
N SER A 940 -15.90 -40.09 -95.81
CA SER A 940 -15.81 -40.53 -94.42
C SER A 940 -17.06 -40.15 -93.59
N LEU A 941 -17.59 -38.94 -93.77
CA LEU A 941 -18.80 -38.46 -93.06
C LEU A 941 -20.10 -39.10 -93.58
N THR A 942 -20.16 -39.48 -94.86
CA THR A 942 -21.32 -40.20 -95.43
C THR A 942 -21.36 -41.67 -95.01
N LEU A 943 -20.20 -42.28 -94.72
CA LEU A 943 -20.12 -43.60 -94.09
C LEU A 943 -20.62 -43.59 -92.63
N GLU A 944 -20.34 -42.54 -91.85
CA GLU A 944 -20.83 -42.42 -90.47
C GLU A 944 -22.36 -42.19 -90.37
N LYS A 945 -22.98 -41.48 -91.33
CA LYS A 945 -24.45 -41.28 -91.34
C LYS A 945 -25.25 -42.54 -91.68
N LYS A 946 -24.65 -43.59 -92.25
CA LYS A 946 -25.32 -44.88 -92.53
C LYS A 946 -25.42 -45.80 -91.30
N TYR A 947 -24.82 -45.44 -90.16
CA TYR A 947 -24.87 -46.24 -88.93
C TYR A 947 -25.86 -45.72 -87.87
N ILE A 948 -26.73 -44.75 -88.17
CA ILE A 948 -27.70 -44.16 -87.21
C ILE A 948 -29.19 -44.26 -87.66
N LEU A 949 -29.54 -45.18 -88.58
CA LEU A 949 -30.94 -45.60 -88.80
C LEU A 949 -31.06 -47.10 -89.04
#